data_AF-A0A4Q3YRN8-F1
#
_entry.id   AF-A0A4Q3YRN8-F1
#
_cell.length_a   1.000
_cell.length_b   1.000
_cell.length_c   1.000
_cell.angle_alpha   90.00
_cell.angle_beta   90.00
_cell.angle_gamma   90.00
#
_symmetry.space_group_name_H-M   'P 1'
#
loop_
_entity.id
_entity.type
_entity.pdbx_description
1 polymer ?
#
loop_
_entity_poly.entity_id
_entity_poly.type
_entity_poly.pdbx_seq_one_letter_code
_entity_poly.pdbx_strand_id
1 'polypeptide(L)'
;MKRVLKLVPKSFYTGQEAKFSAEVDNHFQAAENAEFVVQITEEPFEETVFFGSEKVECYCIEMEYIDGYVLDKLYDRSVELTPEIAIQLTCDLLNLLRELHQKRLNHNDLHAGNVIVQRLPPGSYRADAIEKGVRAVAIDLGSADSQRREGQSYLSDIQWVSKHMLGFSEILSSNNLEKSDLRARLAFYLRHLALELSAPQANQADQDHQDFVERIREAYSNARKRYHRAWASPLNLSSLSQHRNAQTLESWHVPTLMVDPEQKWHAELNSGGPVIITGMRGCGKTMLLRSLELHARIVATKEEQLTQEARKAALFGDGYLGVYASARHLGVSSDTNEKGEVKEDRVAQFFAKLFLVYSSRICDALNHLEEEFQGTVDTEAAHRLAGVIFGQVNRDNPIERTDSLDDLQTQLLVDAELWSSNHSSPVLKTEPWQSFVLLAKAVQNVLIGSREMQIAFLLDDVSTRYLDQEEIELVVSTLLVQEPACSFKITSETQTFFLSIKSPGQINLASGERDYLPFDLGSKVLEQLKDPKSGESFLESILSRRMKALGGELANLSPKQILGNASLVSIARKISLVSNFSAPPEGIYHGFSALRGVCIGDLGTIIALYQEILRSARPDRLPVPSNDQHRVYQTFCSNQLFQLNSRDQRLKTDFSLKKVALDFADASHQELLASNRSEKDRLRQITSMNVTLVGNDTEQTKKLLELVDAGVFALHPRKFASRSKSSGSDPVQQFQLSYRKILGISKLIGLSDRDRFELNGQQLLEWLKTEDGAKNLRAHTRRFGAAEEGEATKLELHAESPTNVPEDAAKEPELPFPEFKKSTSIRDVVNAHGIPRVRTIELEEAPCIQNLVVSLGFEERCLPSAKRLAHHVRPKNIVAIEYGIPGKLTETQQLAKEVGASFQKVRSDELNSGVDIALHGKVLIDASGLTKPAIFKLIKESFTKNGEVWAAITEPNEYQPTETDLSAAIGDGVDFWGDAGVETLSEILSGDKLPYGVVVVEELHSDPSRNRKLCAFSSAKHGRLLHLVEEVTYDEIDVFVPSGDSYRHKVAQKSASIATRSGELGSAILFSADDPSALLAAVFENHLEAYQALRSNYEIALTGGKLETMVSGIAAAVLPVNRVVYVRPAEFDAENFSKGVGRTKVYEFKSNGSAQ
;
A
#
# COMPACT_ATOMS: atom_id res chain seq x y z
N MET A 1 -55.34 16.48 3.13
CA MET A 1 -53.87 16.57 3.25
C MET A 1 -53.53 16.79 4.71
N LYS A 2 -52.41 16.28 5.22
CA LYS A 2 -51.91 16.66 6.54
C LYS A 2 -51.28 18.06 6.43
N ARG A 3 -51.48 18.90 7.45
CA ARG A 3 -50.92 20.26 7.56
C ARG A 3 -50.34 20.43 8.95
N VAL A 4 -49.41 21.36 9.10
CA VAL A 4 -48.86 21.76 10.40
C VAL A 4 -49.35 23.16 10.71
N LEU A 5 -49.84 23.38 11.93
CA LEU A 5 -50.26 24.69 12.40
C LEU A 5 -49.26 25.19 13.44
N LYS A 6 -48.47 26.22 13.09
CA LYS A 6 -47.60 26.91 14.04
C LYS A 6 -48.43 27.98 14.75
N LEU A 7 -48.47 27.90 16.07
CA LEU A 7 -49.22 28.81 16.94
C LEU A 7 -48.25 29.72 17.69
N VAL A 8 -48.35 31.04 17.46
CA VAL A 8 -47.50 32.03 18.13
C VAL A 8 -48.39 32.97 18.94
N PRO A 9 -48.28 33.01 20.27
CA PRO A 9 -49.12 33.90 21.09
C PRO A 9 -48.91 35.37 20.72
N LYS A 10 -50.00 36.14 20.57
CA LYS A 10 -49.92 37.58 20.23
C LYS A 10 -49.14 38.39 21.25
N SER A 11 -49.08 37.93 22.50
CA SER A 11 -48.29 38.56 23.56
C SER A 11 -46.79 38.65 23.24
N PHE A 12 -46.26 37.81 22.34
CA PHE A 12 -44.85 37.89 21.91
C PHE A 12 -44.55 39.13 21.05
N TYR A 13 -45.54 39.69 20.36
CA TYR A 13 -45.37 40.82 19.43
C TYR A 13 -46.10 42.09 19.88
N THR A 14 -46.57 42.16 21.13
CA THR A 14 -47.29 43.34 21.63
C THR A 14 -46.41 44.60 21.51
N GLY A 15 -46.84 45.57 20.68
CA GLY A 15 -46.07 46.78 20.37
C GLY A 15 -44.95 46.61 19.33
N GLN A 16 -44.88 45.45 18.66
CA GLN A 16 -43.94 45.10 17.60
C GLN A 16 -44.63 44.30 16.48
N GLU A 17 -45.91 44.58 16.20
CA GLU A 17 -46.74 43.82 15.25
C GLU A 17 -46.14 43.81 13.84
N ALA A 18 -45.48 44.91 13.44
CA ALA A 18 -44.76 45.00 12.17
C ALA A 18 -43.62 43.96 12.01
N LYS A 19 -43.06 43.45 13.12
CA LYS A 19 -42.04 42.39 13.07
C LYS A 19 -42.64 41.03 12.71
N PHE A 20 -43.86 40.74 13.14
CA PHE A 20 -44.55 39.51 12.76
C PHE A 20 -44.84 39.49 11.26
N SER A 21 -45.34 40.61 10.71
CA SER A 21 -45.54 40.73 9.26
C SER A 21 -44.23 40.57 8.48
N ALA A 22 -43.14 41.19 8.94
CA ALA A 22 -41.83 41.03 8.30
C ALA A 22 -41.28 39.59 8.37
N GLU A 23 -41.51 38.87 9.47
CA GLU A 23 -41.16 37.46 9.62
C GLU A 23 -41.90 36.57 8.60
N VAL A 24 -43.22 36.79 8.47
CA VAL A 24 -44.07 36.10 7.49
C VAL A 24 -43.63 36.40 6.06
N ASP A 25 -43.38 37.67 5.73
CA ASP A 25 -42.92 38.10 4.40
C ASP A 25 -41.57 37.47 4.05
N ASN A 26 -40.62 37.47 4.99
CA ASN A 26 -39.31 36.83 4.82
C ASN A 26 -39.46 35.31 4.64
N HIS A 27 -40.38 34.64 5.34
CA HIS A 27 -40.65 33.22 5.14
C HIS A 27 -41.24 32.97 3.75
N PHE A 28 -42.26 33.73 3.32
CA PHE A 28 -42.80 33.60 1.95
C PHE A 28 -41.70 33.78 0.89
N GLN A 29 -40.87 34.80 1.02
CA GLN A 29 -39.73 35.02 0.13
C GLN A 29 -38.77 33.82 0.16
N ALA A 30 -38.40 33.34 1.34
CA ALA A 30 -37.51 32.18 1.51
C ALA A 30 -38.09 30.88 0.94
N ALA A 31 -39.41 30.69 0.98
CA ALA A 31 -40.08 29.47 0.51
C ALA A 31 -40.45 29.50 -0.99
N GLU A 32 -40.52 30.68 -1.62
CA GLU A 32 -40.93 30.83 -3.03
C GLU A 32 -40.03 30.02 -3.98
N ASN A 33 -40.58 28.98 -4.64
CA ASN A 33 -39.84 28.05 -5.50
C ASN A 33 -38.60 27.40 -4.82
N ALA A 34 -38.59 27.30 -3.49
CA ALA A 34 -37.52 26.64 -2.75
C ALA A 34 -37.77 25.13 -2.63
N GLU A 35 -36.70 24.34 -2.73
CA GLU A 35 -36.77 22.90 -2.51
C GLU A 35 -36.53 22.54 -1.04
N PHE A 36 -35.68 23.31 -0.34
CA PHE A 36 -35.19 22.98 1.00
C PHE A 36 -35.82 23.80 2.13
N VAL A 37 -36.83 24.62 1.84
CA VAL A 37 -37.53 25.47 2.83
C VAL A 37 -39.01 25.08 2.89
N VAL A 38 -39.55 24.89 4.11
CA VAL A 38 -40.97 24.58 4.29
C VAL A 38 -41.88 25.70 3.78
N GLN A 39 -42.97 25.35 3.09
CA GLN A 39 -43.92 26.32 2.55
C GLN A 39 -45.00 26.70 3.56
N ILE A 40 -45.32 28.00 3.62
CA ILE A 40 -46.60 28.50 4.17
C ILE A 40 -47.67 28.25 3.11
N THR A 41 -48.78 27.62 3.50
CA THR A 41 -49.76 27.12 2.55
C THR A 41 -50.97 28.02 2.39
N GLU A 42 -51.24 28.87 3.38
CA GLU A 42 -52.34 29.84 3.42
C GLU A 42 -51.87 31.11 4.13
N GLU A 43 -52.55 32.25 3.90
CA GLU A 43 -52.24 33.48 4.63
C GLU A 43 -52.39 33.28 6.16
N PRO A 44 -51.43 33.75 6.98
CA PRO A 44 -51.56 33.67 8.43
C PRO A 44 -52.82 34.36 8.94
N PHE A 45 -53.47 33.75 9.92
CA PHE A 45 -54.70 34.27 10.51
C PHE A 45 -54.60 34.33 12.03
N GLU A 46 -55.49 35.10 12.65
CA GLU A 46 -55.57 35.22 14.10
C GLU A 46 -56.70 34.33 14.64
N GLU A 47 -56.45 33.61 15.72
CA GLU A 47 -57.47 32.77 16.35
C GLU A 47 -57.26 32.66 17.86
N THR A 48 -58.33 32.47 18.61
CA THR A 48 -58.23 32.13 20.04
C THR A 48 -58.11 30.63 20.21
N VAL A 49 -56.93 30.15 20.57
CA VAL A 49 -56.66 28.71 20.74
C VAL A 49 -56.85 28.30 22.19
N PHE A 50 -57.46 27.12 22.39
CA PHE A 50 -57.76 26.55 23.69
C PHE A 50 -56.75 25.46 24.04
N PHE A 51 -55.89 25.73 25.03
CA PHE A 51 -54.97 24.73 25.61
C PHE A 51 -55.57 24.21 26.92
N GLY A 52 -56.46 23.21 26.82
CA GLY A 52 -57.25 22.75 27.96
C GLY A 52 -58.26 23.83 28.39
N SER A 53 -58.12 24.37 29.61
CA SER A 53 -58.95 25.47 30.12
C SER A 53 -58.40 26.86 29.81
N GLU A 54 -57.16 26.97 29.35
CA GLU A 54 -56.52 28.25 29.06
C GLU A 54 -56.86 28.72 27.64
N LYS A 55 -57.17 30.01 27.50
CA LYS A 55 -57.42 30.66 26.21
C LYS A 55 -56.26 31.58 25.89
N VAL A 56 -55.68 31.42 24.71
CA VAL A 56 -54.55 32.22 24.25
C VAL A 56 -54.89 32.77 22.87
N GLU A 57 -54.76 34.09 22.69
CA GLU A 57 -54.84 34.69 21.36
C GLU A 57 -53.53 34.43 20.61
N CYS A 58 -53.62 33.82 19.43
CA CYS A 58 -52.47 33.40 18.65
C CYS A 58 -52.54 33.94 17.22
N TYR A 59 -51.36 34.23 16.65
CA TYR A 59 -51.14 34.16 15.22
C TYR A 59 -50.98 32.68 14.83
N CYS A 60 -51.71 32.25 13.81
CA CYS A 60 -51.74 30.89 13.30
C CYS A 60 -51.15 30.88 11.89
N ILE A 61 -50.08 30.09 11.69
CA ILE A 61 -49.43 29.92 10.39
C ILE A 61 -49.63 28.48 9.94
N GLU A 62 -50.37 28.28 8.85
CA GLU A 62 -50.55 26.96 8.24
C GLU A 62 -49.38 26.65 7.30
N MET A 63 -48.72 25.52 7.52
CA MET A 63 -47.55 25.08 6.78
C MET A 63 -47.74 23.67 6.22
N GLU A 64 -46.92 23.33 5.24
CA GLU A 64 -46.80 21.96 4.74
C GLU A 64 -46.41 20.99 5.86
N TYR A 65 -47.04 19.81 5.89
CA TYR A 65 -46.59 18.71 6.74
C TYR A 65 -45.46 17.94 6.05
N ILE A 66 -44.27 18.00 6.62
CA ILE A 66 -43.10 17.26 6.17
C ILE A 66 -43.04 15.91 6.90
N ASP A 67 -43.23 14.81 6.17
CA ASP A 67 -43.16 13.46 6.75
C ASP A 67 -41.70 13.06 6.98
N GLY A 68 -41.28 12.94 8.23
CA GLY A 68 -39.87 12.75 8.58
C GLY A 68 -39.58 12.83 10.07
N TYR A 69 -38.32 13.08 10.41
CA TYR A 69 -37.86 13.27 11.79
C TYR A 69 -36.92 14.48 11.89
N VAL A 70 -36.89 15.15 13.04
CA VAL A 70 -35.94 16.25 13.28
C VAL A 70 -34.50 15.74 13.29
N LEU A 71 -33.55 16.53 12.79
CA LEU A 71 -32.14 16.15 12.67
C LEU A 71 -31.52 15.71 14.00
N ASP A 72 -32.02 16.24 15.12
CA ASP A 72 -31.61 15.89 16.48
C ASP A 72 -31.74 14.39 16.80
N LYS A 73 -32.64 13.68 16.09
CA LYS A 73 -32.81 12.22 16.21
C LYS A 73 -31.62 11.40 15.70
N LEU A 74 -30.74 12.01 14.92
CA LEU A 74 -29.46 11.39 14.53
C LEU A 74 -28.41 11.58 15.64
N TYR A 75 -28.42 12.72 16.33
CA TYR A 75 -27.48 13.00 17.43
C TYR A 75 -27.79 12.18 18.68
N ASP A 76 -29.08 11.99 19.00
CA ASP A 76 -29.53 11.11 20.10
C ASP A 76 -29.43 9.61 19.75
N ARG A 77 -29.02 9.28 18.51
CA ARG A 77 -28.88 7.91 17.97
C ARG A 77 -30.17 7.10 17.97
N SER A 78 -31.33 7.75 17.97
CA SER A 78 -32.61 7.06 17.79
C SER A 78 -32.86 6.63 16.34
N VAL A 79 -32.17 7.25 15.38
CA VAL A 79 -32.12 6.85 13.98
C VAL A 79 -30.66 6.63 13.57
N GLU A 80 -30.41 5.58 12.78
CA GLU A 80 -29.08 5.28 12.26
C GLU A 80 -28.66 6.30 11.19
N LEU A 81 -27.41 6.76 11.28
CA LEU A 81 -26.77 7.61 10.28
C LEU A 81 -25.84 6.77 9.39
N THR A 82 -26.28 6.44 8.18
CA THR A 82 -25.42 5.80 7.18
C THR A 82 -24.53 6.82 6.46
N PRO A 83 -23.42 6.39 5.82
CA PRO A 83 -22.61 7.29 5.01
C PRO A 83 -23.39 8.01 3.90
N GLU A 84 -24.30 7.31 3.24
CA GLU A 84 -25.17 7.81 2.17
C GLU A 84 -26.03 8.98 2.70
N ILE A 85 -26.69 8.76 3.85
CA ILE A 85 -27.53 9.76 4.51
C ILE A 85 -26.69 10.96 4.94
N ALA A 86 -25.54 10.75 5.60
CA ALA A 86 -24.67 11.84 6.08
C ALA A 86 -24.22 12.75 4.94
N ILE A 87 -23.81 12.15 3.82
CA ILE A 87 -23.36 12.88 2.65
C ILE A 87 -24.53 13.61 1.99
N GLN A 88 -25.67 12.94 1.80
CA GLN A 88 -26.84 13.56 1.19
C GLN A 88 -27.36 14.75 2.01
N LEU A 89 -27.47 14.60 3.33
CA LEU A 89 -27.89 15.68 4.22
C LEU A 89 -26.90 16.85 4.20
N THR A 90 -25.60 16.59 4.10
CA THR A 90 -24.60 17.65 3.94
C THR A 90 -24.80 18.42 2.64
N CYS A 91 -25.01 17.71 1.51
CA CYS A 91 -25.31 18.35 0.23
C CYS A 91 -26.60 19.18 0.30
N ASP A 92 -27.66 18.65 0.92
CA ASP A 92 -28.94 19.36 1.06
C ASP A 92 -28.80 20.62 1.92
N LEU A 93 -28.04 20.58 3.03
CA LEU A 93 -27.78 21.74 3.88
C LEU A 93 -26.99 22.84 3.15
N LEU A 94 -26.00 22.49 2.32
CA LEU A 94 -25.26 23.46 1.50
C LEU A 94 -26.15 24.07 0.40
N ASN A 95 -27.01 23.26 -0.22
CA ASN A 95 -27.97 23.74 -1.20
C ASN A 95 -29.03 24.66 -0.57
N LEU A 96 -29.48 24.36 0.65
CA LEU A 96 -30.33 25.24 1.45
C LEU A 96 -29.67 26.62 1.66
N LEU A 97 -28.40 26.65 2.07
CA LEU A 97 -27.66 27.93 2.22
C LEU A 97 -27.60 28.70 0.91
N ARG A 98 -27.40 27.99 -0.21
CA ARG A 98 -27.39 28.60 -1.55
C ARG A 98 -28.75 29.20 -1.91
N GLU A 99 -29.86 28.49 -1.69
CA GLU A 99 -31.22 29.00 -1.95
C GLU A 99 -31.50 30.27 -1.14
N LEU A 100 -31.16 30.27 0.16
CA LEU A 100 -31.33 31.44 1.02
C LEU A 100 -30.46 32.62 0.56
N HIS A 101 -29.19 32.37 0.22
CA HIS A 101 -28.26 33.40 -0.23
C HIS A 101 -28.68 34.04 -1.57
N GLN A 102 -29.18 33.25 -2.53
CA GLN A 102 -29.75 33.76 -3.79
C GLN A 102 -30.90 34.73 -3.55
N LYS A 103 -31.67 34.48 -2.48
CA LYS A 103 -32.78 35.33 -2.03
C LYS A 103 -32.35 36.46 -1.10
N ARG A 104 -31.06 36.57 -0.79
CA ARG A 104 -30.46 37.53 0.16
C ARG A 104 -31.05 37.43 1.57
N LEU A 105 -31.37 36.22 1.99
CA LEU A 105 -31.86 35.92 3.33
C LEU A 105 -30.88 34.96 4.05
N ASN A 106 -30.91 35.00 5.37
CA ASN A 106 -30.28 34.04 6.27
C ASN A 106 -31.38 33.46 7.16
N HIS A 107 -31.27 32.20 7.55
CA HIS A 107 -32.16 31.58 8.53
C HIS A 107 -31.92 32.11 9.95
N ASN A 108 -30.66 32.36 10.30
CA ASN A 108 -30.17 32.86 11.59
C ASN A 108 -30.43 31.98 12.82
N ASP A 109 -30.93 30.75 12.65
CA ASP A 109 -31.22 29.81 13.75
C ASP A 109 -31.29 28.35 13.26
N LEU A 110 -30.36 27.96 12.40
CA LEU A 110 -30.37 26.66 11.72
C LEU A 110 -29.83 25.53 12.62
N HIS A 111 -30.31 25.42 13.86
CA HIS A 111 -29.93 24.34 14.76
C HIS A 111 -30.66 23.02 14.43
N ALA A 112 -30.25 21.90 15.02
CA ALA A 112 -30.75 20.55 14.69
C ALA A 112 -32.28 20.38 14.80
N GLY A 113 -32.91 21.07 15.76
CA GLY A 113 -34.37 21.07 15.93
C GLY A 113 -35.15 21.76 14.80
N ASN A 114 -34.50 22.64 14.02
CA ASN A 114 -35.11 23.43 12.95
C ASN A 114 -34.82 22.84 11.56
N VAL A 115 -34.35 21.59 11.51
CA VAL A 115 -34.14 20.84 10.27
C VAL A 115 -34.87 19.50 10.38
N ILE A 116 -35.80 19.25 9.45
CA ILE A 116 -36.45 17.94 9.30
C ILE A 116 -35.72 17.15 8.21
N VAL A 117 -35.36 15.91 8.53
CA VAL A 117 -35.00 14.89 7.55
C VAL A 117 -36.29 14.26 7.03
N GLN A 118 -36.75 14.76 5.89
CA GLN A 118 -37.93 14.26 5.19
C GLN A 118 -37.67 12.89 4.59
N ARG A 119 -38.65 12.00 4.69
CA ARG A 119 -38.70 10.72 3.97
C ARG A 119 -39.51 10.88 2.70
N LEU A 120 -38.90 10.59 1.57
CA LEU A 120 -39.53 10.67 0.26
C LEU A 120 -40.14 9.30 -0.09
N PRO A 121 -41.36 9.25 -0.65
CA PRO A 121 -41.88 8.01 -1.22
C PRO A 121 -41.16 7.65 -2.53
N PRO A 122 -41.14 6.37 -2.97
CA PRO A 122 -40.44 5.93 -4.18
C PRO A 122 -40.77 6.73 -5.45
N GLY A 123 -42.01 7.20 -5.61
CA GLY A 123 -42.43 8.03 -6.74
C GLY A 123 -41.88 9.48 -6.72
N SER A 124 -41.19 9.88 -5.65
CA SER A 124 -40.60 11.21 -5.46
C SER A 124 -39.09 11.12 -5.20
N TYR A 125 -38.47 9.98 -5.49
CA TYR A 125 -37.03 9.79 -5.37
C TYR A 125 -36.27 10.74 -6.31
N ARG A 126 -35.19 11.32 -5.77
CA ARG A 126 -34.36 12.29 -6.49
C ARG A 126 -33.30 11.57 -7.31
N ALA A 127 -33.28 11.77 -8.63
CA ALA A 127 -32.40 11.04 -9.55
C ALA A 127 -30.90 11.27 -9.27
N ASP A 128 -30.51 12.52 -8.96
CA ASP A 128 -29.12 12.92 -8.75
C ASP A 128 -28.69 12.92 -7.26
N ALA A 129 -29.50 12.30 -6.39
CA ALA A 129 -29.20 12.18 -4.97
C ALA A 129 -28.40 10.90 -4.67
N ILE A 130 -27.45 11.01 -3.74
CA ILE A 130 -26.70 9.88 -3.19
C ILE A 130 -27.63 8.97 -2.38
N GLU A 131 -28.47 9.56 -1.53
CA GLU A 131 -29.58 8.86 -0.87
C GLU A 131 -30.90 9.40 -1.40
N LYS A 132 -31.55 8.61 -2.27
CA LYS A 132 -32.72 9.04 -3.03
C LYS A 132 -33.97 9.21 -2.17
N GLY A 133 -34.04 8.51 -1.03
CA GLY A 133 -35.21 8.45 -0.16
C GLY A 133 -35.28 9.51 0.94
N VAL A 134 -34.27 10.39 1.08
CA VAL A 134 -34.24 11.41 2.14
C VAL A 134 -34.04 12.82 1.58
N ARG A 135 -34.44 13.85 2.32
CA ARG A 135 -34.14 15.27 2.03
C ARG A 135 -34.07 16.10 3.32
N ALA A 136 -33.10 16.99 3.47
CA ALA A 136 -33.10 17.97 4.58
C ALA A 136 -34.00 19.18 4.24
N VAL A 137 -34.89 19.58 5.15
CA VAL A 137 -35.79 20.72 4.98
C VAL A 137 -35.71 21.63 6.20
N ALA A 138 -35.42 22.91 5.99
CA ALA A 138 -35.46 23.93 7.03
C ALA A 138 -36.89 24.28 7.42
N ILE A 139 -37.13 24.36 8.72
CA ILE A 139 -38.38 24.77 9.33
C ILE A 139 -38.13 25.91 10.32
N ASP A 140 -39.20 26.60 10.71
CA ASP A 140 -39.13 27.70 11.68
C ASP A 140 -38.23 28.88 11.25
N LEU A 141 -38.66 29.58 10.21
CA LEU A 141 -37.95 30.74 9.65
C LEU A 141 -38.22 32.03 10.44
N GLY A 142 -38.56 31.92 11.73
CA GLY A 142 -38.97 33.07 12.53
C GLY A 142 -37.86 34.11 12.79
N SER A 143 -36.60 33.70 12.61
CA SER A 143 -35.43 34.56 12.69
C SER A 143 -34.87 34.95 11.32
N ALA A 144 -35.55 34.58 10.23
CA ALA A 144 -35.02 34.79 8.89
C ALA A 144 -34.94 36.29 8.57
N ASP A 145 -33.77 36.75 8.15
CA ASP A 145 -33.51 38.15 7.86
C ASP A 145 -32.37 38.28 6.83
N SER A 146 -32.40 39.39 6.10
CA SER A 146 -31.31 39.90 5.28
C SER A 146 -30.02 40.15 6.08
N GLN A 147 -30.14 40.52 7.36
CA GLN A 147 -28.99 40.69 8.25
C GLN A 147 -28.57 39.35 8.87
N ARG A 148 -27.29 39.03 8.71
CA ARG A 148 -26.66 37.85 9.30
C ARG A 148 -26.42 38.05 10.80
N ARG A 149 -26.81 37.09 11.63
CA ARG A 149 -26.43 37.04 13.05
C ARG A 149 -25.08 36.33 13.22
N GLU A 150 -24.07 37.04 13.74
CA GLU A 150 -22.76 36.47 14.09
C GLU A 150 -22.14 37.22 15.29
N GLY A 151 -21.55 36.50 16.25
CA GLY A 151 -20.87 37.09 17.41
C GLY A 151 -20.52 36.05 18.50
N GLN A 152 -19.96 36.47 19.64
CA GLN A 152 -19.54 35.54 20.71
C GLN A 152 -20.67 34.66 21.28
N SER A 153 -21.93 35.03 21.06
CA SER A 153 -23.11 34.33 21.58
C SER A 153 -24.05 33.76 20.50
N TYR A 154 -23.76 33.94 19.21
CA TYR A 154 -24.63 33.50 18.10
C TYR A 154 -23.81 32.91 16.94
N LEU A 155 -24.21 31.74 16.48
CA LEU A 155 -23.66 31.08 15.29
C LEU A 155 -24.44 31.49 14.04
N SER A 156 -23.72 31.80 12.98
CA SER A 156 -24.29 31.97 11.64
C SER A 156 -24.73 30.64 11.01
N ASP A 157 -25.53 30.69 9.94
CA ASP A 157 -26.02 29.47 9.28
C ASP A 157 -24.88 28.59 8.74
N ILE A 158 -23.81 29.18 8.20
CA ILE A 158 -22.61 28.43 7.75
C ILE A 158 -21.94 27.72 8.93
N GLN A 159 -21.85 28.39 10.09
CA GLN A 159 -21.29 27.78 11.31
C GLN A 159 -22.19 26.67 11.85
N TRP A 160 -23.51 26.79 11.72
CA TRP A 160 -24.45 25.71 12.03
C TRP A 160 -24.28 24.50 11.10
N VAL A 161 -24.19 24.73 9.79
CA VAL A 161 -23.93 23.65 8.82
C VAL A 161 -22.59 22.97 9.10
N SER A 162 -21.53 23.73 9.36
CA SER A 162 -20.23 23.19 9.79
C SER A 162 -20.36 22.33 11.06
N LYS A 163 -21.11 22.81 12.07
CA LYS A 163 -21.38 22.05 13.30
C LYS A 163 -22.14 20.76 13.02
N HIS A 164 -23.11 20.76 12.10
CA HIS A 164 -23.82 19.56 11.70
C HIS A 164 -22.90 18.54 11.02
N MET A 165 -22.05 18.99 10.10
CA MET A 165 -21.04 18.15 9.44
C MET A 165 -20.05 17.54 10.44
N LEU A 166 -19.61 18.29 11.45
CA LEU A 166 -18.77 17.76 12.53
C LEU A 166 -19.49 16.69 13.34
N GLY A 167 -20.78 16.90 13.66
CA GLY A 167 -21.59 15.89 14.35
C GLY A 167 -21.77 14.62 13.54
N PHE A 168 -22.00 14.72 12.22
CA PHE A 168 -22.07 13.56 11.33
C PHE A 168 -20.74 12.81 11.27
N SER A 169 -19.64 13.54 11.15
CA SER A 169 -18.29 12.96 11.20
C SER A 169 -18.06 12.18 12.49
N GLU A 170 -18.41 12.74 13.65
CA GLU A 170 -18.25 12.08 14.94
C GLU A 170 -19.10 10.81 15.07
N ILE A 171 -20.36 10.84 14.61
CA ILE A 171 -21.22 9.65 14.59
C ILE A 171 -20.61 8.56 13.70
N LEU A 172 -20.16 8.91 12.49
CA LEU A 172 -19.55 7.96 11.56
C LEU A 172 -18.22 7.39 12.10
N SER A 173 -17.40 8.18 12.79
CA SER A 173 -16.15 7.72 13.41
C SER A 173 -16.35 6.90 14.69
N SER A 174 -17.39 7.17 15.48
CA SER A 174 -17.61 6.53 16.79
C SER A 174 -18.43 5.24 16.72
N ASN A 175 -19.04 4.93 15.57
CA ASN A 175 -19.79 3.69 15.36
C ASN A 175 -18.84 2.49 15.17
N ASN A 176 -18.23 2.08 16.27
CA ASN A 176 -17.12 1.11 16.35
C ASN A 176 -17.54 -0.36 16.17
N LEU A 177 -18.82 -0.64 15.90
CA LEU A 177 -19.33 -2.00 15.72
C LEU A 177 -18.88 -2.64 14.40
N GLU A 178 -18.59 -1.84 13.37
CA GLU A 178 -18.27 -2.35 12.03
C GLU A 178 -16.86 -1.96 11.55
N LYS A 179 -16.08 -1.15 12.30
CA LYS A 179 -14.71 -0.73 11.94
C LYS A 179 -14.49 -0.41 10.43
N SER A 180 -15.47 0.15 9.74
CA SER A 180 -15.45 0.32 8.27
C SER A 180 -14.54 1.46 7.81
N ASP A 181 -13.67 1.19 6.84
CA ASP A 181 -12.79 2.17 6.19
C ASP A 181 -13.58 3.21 5.40
N LEU A 182 -14.69 2.83 4.74
CA LEU A 182 -15.57 3.78 4.06
C LEU A 182 -16.10 4.86 5.01
N ARG A 183 -16.64 4.44 6.18
CA ARG A 183 -17.09 5.36 7.23
C ARG A 183 -15.95 6.25 7.71
N ALA A 184 -14.77 5.67 7.94
CA ALA A 184 -13.60 6.38 8.41
C ALA A 184 -13.12 7.46 7.41
N ARG A 185 -13.08 7.14 6.11
CA ARG A 185 -12.71 8.10 5.03
C ARG A 185 -13.70 9.25 4.92
N LEU A 186 -14.99 8.95 4.93
CA LEU A 186 -16.03 9.96 4.79
C LEU A 186 -16.13 10.85 6.03
N ALA A 187 -16.03 10.26 7.22
CA ALA A 187 -15.96 11.02 8.47
C ALA A 187 -14.77 11.97 8.46
N PHE A 188 -13.58 11.48 8.10
CA PHE A 188 -12.36 12.27 7.99
C PHE A 188 -12.50 13.43 7.00
N TYR A 189 -13.10 13.16 5.82
CA TYR A 189 -13.33 14.17 4.79
C TYR A 189 -14.37 15.23 5.20
N LEU A 190 -15.51 14.81 5.77
CA LEU A 190 -16.55 15.70 6.28
C LEU A 190 -16.02 16.64 7.36
N ARG A 191 -15.19 16.11 8.28
CA ARG A 191 -14.51 16.93 9.30
C ARG A 191 -13.63 18.00 8.68
N HIS A 192 -12.84 17.64 7.67
CA HIS A 192 -11.97 18.57 6.97
C HIS A 192 -12.77 19.71 6.32
N LEU A 193 -13.80 19.37 5.54
CA LEU A 193 -14.63 20.39 4.91
C LEU A 193 -15.39 21.26 5.92
N ALA A 194 -15.83 20.69 7.03
CA ALA A 194 -16.48 21.46 8.09
C ALA A 194 -15.53 22.51 8.69
N LEU A 195 -14.27 22.14 8.93
CA LEU A 195 -13.25 23.07 9.42
C LEU A 195 -12.93 24.16 8.38
N GLU A 196 -12.85 23.81 7.09
CA GLU A 196 -12.68 24.75 5.98
C GLU A 196 -13.83 25.78 5.92
N LEU A 197 -15.08 25.31 6.05
CA LEU A 197 -16.28 26.16 6.09
C LEU A 197 -16.34 27.08 7.32
N SER A 198 -15.71 26.68 8.43
CA SER A 198 -15.71 27.45 9.68
C SER A 198 -14.67 28.58 9.76
N ALA A 199 -13.78 28.72 8.76
CA ALA A 199 -12.70 29.71 8.78
C ALA A 199 -13.20 31.18 8.72
N PRO A 200 -12.50 32.17 9.32
CA PRO A 200 -12.95 33.56 9.35
C PRO A 200 -13.10 34.22 7.96
N GLN A 201 -14.17 35.00 7.78
CA GLN A 201 -14.65 35.52 6.49
C GLN A 201 -13.72 36.42 5.67
N ALA A 202 -12.62 36.95 6.23
CA ALA A 202 -11.66 37.73 5.44
C ALA A 202 -11.07 36.94 4.24
N ASN A 203 -11.18 35.60 4.29
CA ASN A 203 -10.75 34.66 3.26
C ASN A 203 -11.92 33.95 2.51
N GLN A 204 -13.20 34.28 2.78
CA GLN A 204 -14.37 33.55 2.24
C GLN A 204 -15.19 34.30 1.18
N ALA A 205 -14.83 35.55 0.84
CA ALA A 205 -15.48 36.25 -0.27
C ALA A 205 -15.23 35.46 -1.57
N ASP A 206 -16.30 34.97 -2.20
CA ASP A 206 -16.36 34.15 -3.44
C ASP A 206 -16.33 32.61 -3.31
N GLN A 207 -16.59 32.00 -2.15
CA GLN A 207 -16.77 30.54 -2.09
C GLN A 207 -18.15 30.09 -2.64
N ASP A 208 -18.17 29.32 -3.73
CA ASP A 208 -19.38 28.72 -4.30
C ASP A 208 -19.76 27.45 -3.54
N HIS A 209 -20.91 27.43 -2.87
CA HIS A 209 -21.42 26.23 -2.18
C HIS A 209 -21.57 25.03 -3.13
N GLN A 210 -21.77 25.27 -4.44
CA GLN A 210 -21.82 24.21 -5.43
C GLN A 210 -20.48 23.46 -5.56
N ASP A 211 -19.35 24.15 -5.46
CA ASP A 211 -18.03 23.52 -5.46
C ASP A 211 -17.88 22.57 -4.26
N PHE A 212 -18.35 22.97 -3.08
CA PHE A 212 -18.38 22.08 -1.92
C PHE A 212 -19.26 20.85 -2.14
N VAL A 213 -20.44 21.02 -2.73
CA VAL A 213 -21.34 19.89 -3.06
C VAL A 213 -20.67 18.93 -4.04
N GLU A 214 -20.01 19.46 -5.08
CA GLU A 214 -19.28 18.66 -6.07
C GLU A 214 -18.10 17.94 -5.44
N ARG A 215 -17.29 18.63 -4.64
CA ARG A 215 -16.17 18.05 -3.86
C ARG A 215 -16.64 16.94 -2.92
N ILE A 216 -17.77 17.11 -2.23
CA ILE A 216 -18.37 16.09 -1.35
C ILE A 216 -18.82 14.87 -2.15
N ARG A 217 -19.54 15.08 -3.26
CA ARG A 217 -19.97 13.99 -4.14
C ARG A 217 -18.78 13.25 -4.74
N GLU A 218 -17.76 13.99 -5.15
CA GLU A 218 -16.52 13.42 -5.66
C GLU A 218 -15.80 12.63 -4.58
N ALA A 219 -15.65 13.16 -3.37
CA ALA A 219 -15.03 12.46 -2.25
C ALA A 219 -15.80 11.19 -1.84
N TYR A 220 -17.13 11.25 -1.88
CA TYR A 220 -17.97 10.08 -1.68
C TYR A 220 -17.77 9.02 -2.76
N SER A 221 -17.82 9.43 -4.03
CA SER A 221 -17.53 8.58 -5.18
C SER A 221 -16.11 8.00 -5.09
N ASN A 222 -15.12 8.80 -4.68
CA ASN A 222 -13.72 8.42 -4.54
C ASN A 222 -13.47 7.48 -3.35
N ALA A 223 -14.19 7.67 -2.25
CA ALA A 223 -14.13 6.78 -1.08
C ALA A 223 -14.79 5.43 -1.36
N ARG A 224 -15.79 5.39 -2.26
CA ARG A 224 -16.44 4.14 -2.72
C ARG A 224 -15.72 3.48 -3.89
N LYS A 225 -15.22 4.23 -4.86
CA LYS A 225 -14.62 3.71 -6.11
C LYS A 225 -13.11 3.86 -6.08
N ARG A 226 -12.40 2.74 -6.25
CA ARG A 226 -10.94 2.77 -6.47
C ARG A 226 -10.55 3.48 -7.78
N TYR A 227 -11.46 3.60 -8.76
CA TYR A 227 -11.10 3.84 -10.17
C TYR A 227 -11.70 5.04 -10.88
N HIS A 228 -12.49 5.91 -10.25
CA HIS A 228 -13.24 6.92 -11.01
C HIS A 228 -12.33 7.82 -11.89
N ARG A 229 -12.28 7.48 -13.19
CA ARG A 229 -11.74 8.26 -14.32
C ARG A 229 -10.28 8.69 -14.24
N ALA A 230 -9.47 8.02 -13.42
CA ALA A 230 -8.04 8.30 -13.30
C ALA A 230 -7.24 8.02 -14.61
N TRP A 231 -7.80 7.22 -15.53
CA TRP A 231 -7.22 6.96 -16.84
C TRP A 231 -7.12 8.18 -17.77
N ALA A 232 -7.71 9.33 -17.40
CA ALA A 232 -7.53 10.60 -18.10
C ALA A 232 -6.23 11.33 -17.72
N SER A 233 -5.58 10.94 -16.61
CA SER A 233 -4.36 11.61 -16.14
C SER A 233 -3.11 11.04 -16.81
N PRO A 234 -2.15 11.87 -17.26
CA PRO A 234 -0.89 11.38 -17.78
C PRO A 234 -0.05 10.71 -16.68
N LEU A 235 0.75 9.71 -17.06
CA LEU A 235 1.72 9.10 -16.15
C LEU A 235 2.79 10.13 -15.77
N ASN A 236 2.98 10.37 -14.48
CA ASN A 236 4.11 11.13 -13.95
C ASN A 236 4.81 10.33 -12.86
N LEU A 237 6.10 10.07 -13.04
CA LEU A 237 6.90 9.35 -12.05
C LEU A 237 7.61 10.36 -11.14
N SER A 238 7.55 10.15 -9.82
CA SER A 238 8.37 10.85 -8.83
C SER A 238 9.80 10.29 -8.75
N SER A 239 10.00 9.04 -9.18
CA SER A 239 11.31 8.40 -9.29
C SER A 239 11.30 7.30 -10.36
N LEU A 240 12.46 6.94 -10.94
CA LEU A 240 12.53 5.84 -11.91
C LEU A 240 12.08 4.48 -11.34
N SER A 241 12.33 4.23 -10.06
CA SER A 241 11.98 2.99 -9.38
C SER A 241 10.50 2.94 -8.97
N GLN A 242 9.76 4.04 -9.10
CA GLN A 242 8.32 4.04 -8.89
C GLN A 242 7.65 2.99 -9.78
N HIS A 243 6.80 2.14 -9.23
CA HIS A 243 6.22 0.99 -9.93
C HIS A 243 7.28 0.02 -10.49
N ARG A 244 8.35 -0.25 -9.74
CA ARG A 244 9.32 -1.32 -10.06
C ARG A 244 8.65 -2.68 -10.05
N ASN A 245 7.76 -2.94 -9.08
CA ASN A 245 6.78 -3.99 -9.19
C ASN A 245 5.55 -3.39 -9.89
N ALA A 246 5.15 -4.03 -10.98
CA ALA A 246 4.06 -3.53 -11.81
C ALA A 246 2.67 -3.81 -11.20
N GLN A 247 2.59 -4.47 -10.05
CA GLN A 247 1.33 -4.62 -9.31
C GLN A 247 0.78 -3.28 -8.81
N THR A 248 1.62 -2.28 -8.57
CA THR A 248 1.19 -0.92 -8.19
C THR A 248 0.99 0.02 -9.38
N LEU A 249 1.36 -0.41 -10.59
CA LEU A 249 1.14 0.38 -11.80
C LEU A 249 -0.29 0.15 -12.29
N GLU A 250 -1.04 1.22 -12.48
CA GLU A 250 -2.35 1.10 -13.11
C GLU A 250 -2.22 0.76 -14.60
N SER A 251 -3.11 -0.10 -15.08
CA SER A 251 -2.92 -0.77 -16.38
C SER A 251 -2.95 0.19 -17.56
N TRP A 252 -3.68 1.29 -17.49
CA TRP A 252 -3.68 2.33 -18.53
C TRP A 252 -2.33 3.06 -18.68
N HIS A 253 -1.42 2.97 -17.71
CA HIS A 253 -0.05 3.50 -17.80
C HIS A 253 0.97 2.49 -18.34
N VAL A 254 0.60 1.21 -18.44
CA VAL A 254 1.47 0.15 -18.93
C VAL A 254 1.99 0.42 -20.35
N PRO A 255 1.17 0.85 -21.34
CA PRO A 255 1.64 1.10 -22.71
C PRO A 255 2.81 2.07 -22.79
N THR A 256 2.82 3.10 -21.95
CA THR A 256 3.87 4.13 -21.90
C THR A 256 5.22 3.57 -21.44
N LEU A 257 5.23 2.58 -20.54
CA LEU A 257 6.45 2.04 -19.92
C LEU A 257 6.90 0.69 -20.49
N MET A 258 5.99 -0.12 -21.01
CA MET A 258 6.27 -1.47 -21.46
C MET A 258 7.14 -1.49 -22.73
N VAL A 259 8.07 -2.44 -22.80
CA VAL A 259 8.86 -2.71 -24.01
C VAL A 259 8.67 -4.16 -24.41
N ASP A 260 7.99 -4.38 -25.53
CA ASP A 260 7.87 -5.68 -26.20
C ASP A 260 8.59 -5.60 -27.55
N PRO A 261 9.80 -6.19 -27.67
CA PRO A 261 10.58 -6.15 -28.91
C PRO A 261 9.78 -6.73 -30.08
N GLU A 262 9.50 -5.88 -31.08
CA GLU A 262 8.74 -6.25 -32.29
C GLU A 262 7.32 -6.78 -32.01
N GLN A 263 6.72 -6.45 -30.86
CA GLN A 263 5.39 -6.93 -30.43
C GLN A 263 5.22 -8.47 -30.42
N LYS A 264 6.34 -9.21 -30.28
CA LYS A 264 6.33 -10.68 -30.36
C LYS A 264 5.67 -11.33 -29.16
N TRP A 265 5.87 -10.79 -27.96
CA TRP A 265 5.38 -11.42 -26.72
C TRP A 265 3.88 -11.29 -26.58
N HIS A 266 3.33 -10.12 -26.89
CA HIS A 266 1.88 -9.89 -26.88
C HIS A 266 1.15 -10.79 -27.89
N ALA A 267 1.68 -10.92 -29.12
CA ALA A 267 1.09 -11.76 -30.16
C ALA A 267 1.00 -13.25 -29.75
N GLU A 268 2.03 -13.77 -29.08
CA GLU A 268 2.08 -15.17 -28.62
C GLU A 268 1.11 -15.44 -27.45
N LEU A 269 0.91 -14.43 -26.59
CA LEU A 269 -0.08 -14.50 -25.51
C LEU A 269 -1.51 -14.31 -25.99
N ASN A 270 -1.74 -13.86 -27.22
CA ASN A 270 -3.08 -13.69 -27.79
C ASN A 270 -3.70 -15.01 -28.30
N SER A 271 -3.23 -16.16 -27.83
CA SER A 271 -3.82 -17.46 -28.12
C SER A 271 -5.13 -17.67 -27.35
N GLY A 272 -6.08 -18.37 -27.97
CA GLY A 272 -7.31 -18.80 -27.30
C GLY A 272 -7.03 -19.98 -26.37
N GLY A 273 -7.29 -19.80 -25.06
CA GLY A 273 -7.15 -20.86 -24.05
C GLY A 273 -6.26 -20.47 -22.85
N PRO A 274 -6.09 -21.37 -21.87
CA PRO A 274 -5.30 -21.09 -20.68
C PRO A 274 -3.82 -20.90 -21.01
N VAL A 275 -3.22 -19.83 -20.48
CA VAL A 275 -1.79 -19.53 -20.62
C VAL A 275 -1.17 -19.40 -19.25
N ILE A 276 -0.01 -20.00 -19.05
CA ILE A 276 0.75 -19.80 -17.83
C ILE A 276 2.08 -19.14 -18.15
N ILE A 277 2.25 -17.94 -17.59
CA ILE A 277 3.38 -17.06 -17.79
C ILE A 277 4.38 -17.28 -16.66
N THR A 278 5.53 -17.87 -16.99
CA THR A 278 6.62 -18.16 -16.05
C THR A 278 7.81 -17.24 -16.25
N GLY A 279 8.68 -17.20 -15.24
CA GLY A 279 9.93 -16.46 -15.29
C GLY A 279 10.37 -16.02 -13.90
N MET A 280 11.64 -15.61 -13.80
CA MET A 280 12.20 -15.11 -12.54
C MET A 280 11.48 -13.84 -12.04
N ARG A 281 11.69 -13.53 -10.77
CA ARG A 281 11.21 -12.28 -10.16
C ARG A 281 11.84 -11.07 -10.88
N GLY A 282 11.05 -10.02 -11.09
CA GLY A 282 11.52 -8.78 -11.71
C GLY A 282 11.72 -8.82 -13.24
N CYS A 283 11.36 -9.90 -13.94
CA CYS A 283 11.50 -9.97 -15.41
C CYS A 283 10.37 -9.29 -16.21
N GLY A 284 9.34 -8.73 -15.55
CA GLY A 284 8.25 -8.01 -16.21
C GLY A 284 6.97 -8.81 -16.46
N LYS A 285 6.77 -9.98 -15.82
CA LYS A 285 5.56 -10.82 -15.99
C LYS A 285 4.26 -10.03 -15.78
N THR A 286 4.18 -9.29 -14.68
CA THR A 286 3.00 -8.47 -14.35
C THR A 286 2.76 -7.35 -15.37
N MET A 287 3.83 -6.69 -15.87
CA MET A 287 3.69 -5.67 -16.94
C MET A 287 3.06 -6.29 -18.19
N LEU A 288 3.58 -7.45 -18.61
CA LEU A 288 3.10 -8.18 -19.77
C LEU A 288 1.68 -8.72 -19.58
N LEU A 289 1.31 -9.14 -18.36
CA LEU A 289 -0.05 -9.56 -18.08
C LEU A 289 -1.02 -8.38 -18.09
N ARG A 290 -0.67 -7.26 -17.43
CA ARG A 290 -1.50 -6.04 -17.38
C ARG A 290 -1.69 -5.38 -18.74
N SER A 291 -0.74 -5.52 -19.68
CA SER A 291 -0.94 -4.98 -21.03
C SER A 291 -2.06 -5.67 -21.82
N LEU A 292 -2.47 -6.87 -21.40
CA LEU A 292 -3.63 -7.57 -21.96
C LEU A 292 -4.96 -7.05 -21.41
N GLU A 293 -4.95 -6.27 -20.33
CA GLU A 293 -6.17 -5.73 -19.72
C GLU A 293 -6.84 -4.70 -20.63
N LEU A 294 -8.18 -4.66 -20.60
CA LEU A 294 -8.97 -3.76 -21.42
C LEU A 294 -8.52 -2.29 -21.29
N HIS A 295 -8.25 -1.83 -20.07
CA HIS A 295 -7.81 -0.45 -19.81
C HIS A 295 -6.50 -0.10 -20.52
N ALA A 296 -5.50 -1.01 -20.49
CA ALA A 296 -4.23 -0.81 -21.18
C ALA A 296 -4.43 -0.75 -22.70
N ARG A 297 -5.27 -1.65 -23.23
CA ARG A 297 -5.53 -1.75 -24.66
C ARG A 297 -6.31 -0.56 -25.21
N ILE A 298 -7.27 -0.02 -24.47
CA ILE A 298 -7.95 1.23 -24.85
C ILE A 298 -6.93 2.36 -25.02
N VAL A 299 -6.00 2.55 -24.06
CA VAL A 299 -4.97 3.60 -24.17
C VAL A 299 -3.99 3.33 -25.31
N ALA A 300 -3.52 2.10 -25.48
CA ALA A 300 -2.62 1.74 -26.58
C ALA A 300 -3.24 2.08 -27.95
N THR A 301 -4.53 1.75 -28.16
CA THR A 301 -5.21 2.07 -29.42
C THR A 301 -5.39 3.58 -29.64
N LYS A 302 -5.49 4.40 -28.59
CA LYS A 302 -5.53 5.87 -28.70
C LYS A 302 -4.22 6.45 -29.23
N GLU A 303 -3.08 5.90 -28.80
CA GLU A 303 -1.76 6.32 -29.27
C GLU A 303 -1.49 5.88 -30.71
N GLU A 304 -2.02 4.72 -31.11
CA GLU A 304 -1.78 4.12 -32.43
C GLU A 304 -2.78 4.57 -33.52
N GLN A 305 -4.04 4.86 -33.17
CA GLN A 305 -5.14 5.08 -34.10
C GLN A 305 -5.83 6.43 -33.91
N LEU A 306 -5.99 7.17 -35.01
CA LEU A 306 -6.55 8.53 -34.99
C LEU A 306 -8.07 8.55 -34.82
N THR A 307 -8.83 7.65 -35.45
CA THR A 307 -10.31 7.67 -35.44
C THR A 307 -10.92 6.69 -34.44
N GLN A 308 -12.12 7.03 -33.93
CA GLN A 308 -12.83 6.22 -32.96
C GLN A 308 -13.26 4.86 -33.54
N GLU A 309 -13.66 4.79 -34.83
CA GLU A 309 -14.02 3.51 -35.45
C GLU A 309 -12.81 2.59 -35.63
N ALA A 310 -11.62 3.13 -35.97
CA ALA A 310 -10.40 2.35 -36.12
C ALA A 310 -9.92 1.80 -34.76
N ARG A 311 -10.00 2.62 -33.70
CA ARG A 311 -9.73 2.17 -32.32
C ARG A 311 -10.64 1.03 -31.92
N LYS A 312 -11.95 1.19 -32.17
CA LYS A 312 -12.94 0.14 -31.90
C LYS A 312 -12.62 -1.12 -32.70
N ALA A 313 -12.39 -1.02 -34.01
CA ALA A 313 -12.06 -2.19 -34.83
C ALA A 313 -10.79 -2.91 -34.37
N ALA A 314 -9.74 -2.19 -33.98
CA ALA A 314 -8.51 -2.77 -33.45
C ALA A 314 -8.75 -3.48 -32.10
N LEU A 315 -9.45 -2.82 -31.16
CA LEU A 315 -9.74 -3.38 -29.85
C LEU A 315 -10.60 -4.65 -29.92
N PHE A 316 -11.66 -4.63 -30.72
CA PHE A 316 -12.55 -5.78 -30.89
C PHE A 316 -11.92 -6.87 -31.78
N GLY A 317 -10.99 -6.51 -32.68
CA GLY A 317 -10.29 -7.42 -33.57
C GLY A 317 -9.37 -8.43 -32.88
N ASP A 318 -8.88 -8.12 -31.68
CA ASP A 318 -8.06 -9.06 -30.90
C ASP A 318 -8.86 -10.26 -30.35
N GLY A 319 -10.20 -10.18 -30.35
CA GLY A 319 -11.07 -11.31 -30.02
C GLY A 319 -11.25 -11.60 -28.51
N TYR A 320 -10.76 -10.74 -27.62
CA TYR A 320 -10.91 -10.93 -26.17
C TYR A 320 -11.05 -9.63 -25.37
N LEU A 321 -11.59 -9.75 -24.14
CA LEU A 321 -11.64 -8.71 -23.10
C LEU A 321 -10.84 -9.17 -21.88
N GLY A 322 -9.74 -8.50 -21.57
CA GLY A 322 -8.91 -8.83 -20.41
C GLY A 322 -9.39 -8.13 -19.13
N VAL A 323 -9.55 -8.88 -18.04
CA VAL A 323 -9.89 -8.38 -16.70
C VAL A 323 -8.82 -8.83 -15.70
N TYR A 324 -8.24 -7.90 -14.95
CA TYR A 324 -7.10 -8.17 -14.05
C TYR A 324 -7.51 -8.41 -12.59
N ALA A 325 -6.86 -9.40 -11.96
CA ALA A 325 -6.83 -9.59 -10.52
C ALA A 325 -5.44 -10.03 -10.05
N SER A 326 -5.11 -9.74 -8.78
CA SER A 326 -3.85 -10.14 -8.16
C SER A 326 -4.10 -11.12 -7.01
N ALA A 327 -3.37 -12.24 -6.99
CA ALA A 327 -3.45 -13.24 -5.93
C ALA A 327 -2.97 -12.71 -4.56
N ARG A 328 -2.14 -11.66 -4.56
CA ARG A 328 -1.57 -11.02 -3.37
C ARG A 328 -2.61 -10.60 -2.33
N HIS A 329 -3.79 -10.16 -2.79
CA HIS A 329 -4.85 -9.61 -1.94
C HIS A 329 -5.94 -10.64 -1.60
N LEU A 330 -5.76 -11.89 -2.05
CA LEU A 330 -6.79 -12.94 -1.99
C LEU A 330 -6.45 -14.05 -0.98
N GLY A 331 -5.16 -14.27 -0.71
CA GLY A 331 -4.70 -15.23 0.29
C GLY A 331 -5.04 -14.80 1.71
N VAL A 332 -5.39 -15.77 2.56
CA VAL A 332 -5.44 -15.55 4.01
C VAL A 332 -4.01 -15.68 4.50
N SER A 333 -3.49 -14.65 5.18
CA SER A 333 -2.16 -14.73 5.78
C SER A 333 -2.08 -16.01 6.64
N SER A 334 -1.02 -16.79 6.43
CA SER A 334 -0.70 -18.01 7.17
C SER A 334 -0.63 -17.83 8.70
N ASP A 335 -0.73 -16.59 9.19
CA ASP A 335 -0.76 -16.21 10.59
C ASP A 335 -2.07 -16.55 11.31
N THR A 336 -3.18 -16.83 10.62
CA THR A 336 -4.32 -17.55 11.23
C THR A 336 -4.06 -19.05 11.18
N ASN A 337 -2.95 -19.49 11.77
CA ASN A 337 -2.86 -20.84 12.32
C ASN A 337 -3.77 -20.95 13.56
N GLU A 338 -5.05 -20.60 13.40
CA GLU A 338 -6.08 -21.22 14.21
C GLU A 338 -6.00 -22.70 13.91
N LYS A 339 -5.57 -23.47 14.90
CA LYS A 339 -5.45 -24.92 14.86
C LYS A 339 -6.85 -25.51 14.60
N GLY A 340 -7.32 -25.57 13.36
CA GLY A 340 -8.65 -26.07 13.05
C GLY A 340 -9.16 -25.96 11.62
N GLU A 341 -8.74 -24.97 10.81
CA GLU A 341 -9.28 -24.83 9.44
C GLU A 341 -8.70 -25.87 8.48
N VAL A 342 -9.58 -26.53 7.70
CA VAL A 342 -9.19 -27.52 6.68
C VAL A 342 -8.72 -26.77 5.43
N LYS A 343 -7.62 -27.20 4.80
CA LYS A 343 -7.01 -26.55 3.61
C LYS A 343 -8.00 -26.32 2.45
N GLU A 344 -8.93 -27.25 2.25
CA GLU A 344 -9.99 -27.14 1.23
C GLU A 344 -10.87 -25.91 1.44
N ASP A 345 -11.15 -25.53 2.70
CA ASP A 345 -11.92 -24.34 3.03
C ASP A 345 -11.18 -23.07 2.62
N ARG A 346 -9.86 -23.01 2.79
CA ARG A 346 -9.04 -21.85 2.38
C ARG A 346 -9.03 -21.64 0.87
N VAL A 347 -8.93 -22.71 0.09
CA VAL A 347 -8.99 -22.64 -1.38
C VAL A 347 -10.40 -22.24 -1.86
N ALA A 348 -11.46 -22.75 -1.23
CA ALA A 348 -12.82 -22.34 -1.53
C ALA A 348 -13.05 -20.84 -1.25
N GLN A 349 -12.55 -20.33 -0.12
CA GLN A 349 -12.57 -18.90 0.21
C GLN A 349 -11.76 -18.06 -0.78
N PHE A 350 -10.59 -18.54 -1.19
CA PHE A 350 -9.77 -17.86 -2.22
C PHE A 350 -10.56 -17.69 -3.52
N PHE A 351 -11.26 -18.72 -3.99
CA PHE A 351 -12.05 -18.64 -5.21
C PHE A 351 -13.25 -17.71 -5.09
N ALA A 352 -13.94 -17.70 -3.95
CA ALA A 352 -15.03 -16.78 -3.71
C ALA A 352 -14.55 -15.32 -3.74
N LYS A 353 -13.44 -15.01 -3.06
CA LYS A 353 -12.82 -13.68 -3.09
C LYS A 353 -12.39 -13.30 -4.52
N LEU A 354 -11.74 -14.23 -5.23
CA LEU A 354 -11.32 -14.02 -6.62
C LEU A 354 -12.51 -13.71 -7.55
N PHE A 355 -13.61 -14.45 -7.41
CA PHE A 355 -14.84 -14.27 -8.17
C PHE A 355 -15.43 -12.86 -7.98
N LEU A 356 -15.47 -12.38 -6.74
CA LEU A 356 -15.99 -11.07 -6.40
C LEU A 356 -15.07 -9.95 -6.89
N VAL A 357 -13.75 -10.12 -6.77
CA VAL A 357 -12.79 -9.17 -7.33
C VAL A 357 -12.97 -9.05 -8.83
N TYR A 358 -13.03 -10.16 -9.58
CA TYR A 358 -13.31 -10.08 -11.02
C TYR A 358 -14.66 -9.44 -11.33
N SER A 359 -15.70 -9.73 -10.55
CA SER A 359 -17.03 -9.13 -10.71
C SER A 359 -16.98 -7.60 -10.56
N SER A 360 -16.24 -7.10 -9.56
CA SER A 360 -16.01 -5.66 -9.39
C SER A 360 -15.21 -5.06 -10.56
N ARG A 361 -14.20 -5.77 -11.08
CA ARG A 361 -13.33 -5.30 -12.18
C ARG A 361 -14.02 -5.30 -13.52
N ILE A 362 -14.98 -6.20 -13.72
CA ILE A 362 -15.87 -6.20 -14.87
C ILE A 362 -16.68 -4.90 -14.91
N CYS A 363 -17.18 -4.43 -13.78
CA CYS A 363 -17.91 -3.16 -13.73
C CYS A 363 -17.04 -1.99 -14.20
N ASP A 364 -15.79 -1.91 -13.74
CA ASP A 364 -14.81 -0.91 -14.19
C ASP A 364 -14.52 -1.00 -15.69
N ALA A 365 -14.26 -2.20 -16.18
CA ALA A 365 -13.96 -2.47 -17.58
C ALA A 365 -15.12 -2.04 -18.50
N LEU A 366 -16.35 -2.39 -18.14
CA LEU A 366 -17.54 -2.03 -18.89
C LEU A 366 -17.83 -0.52 -18.83
N ASN A 367 -17.63 0.12 -17.69
CA ASN A 367 -17.76 1.57 -17.56
C ASN A 367 -16.76 2.31 -18.48
N HIS A 368 -15.47 1.91 -18.49
CA HIS A 368 -14.47 2.52 -19.39
C HIS A 368 -14.82 2.26 -20.86
N LEU A 369 -15.29 1.04 -21.19
CA LEU A 369 -15.70 0.72 -22.55
C LEU A 369 -16.87 1.59 -23.03
N GLU A 370 -17.88 1.80 -22.19
CA GLU A 370 -19.04 2.63 -22.50
C GLU A 370 -18.68 4.12 -22.58
N GLU A 371 -17.74 4.59 -21.75
CA GLU A 371 -17.22 5.96 -21.83
C GLU A 371 -16.45 6.22 -23.13
N GLU A 372 -15.61 5.28 -23.58
CA GLU A 372 -14.83 5.43 -24.82
C GLU A 372 -15.68 5.15 -26.07
N PHE A 373 -16.61 4.19 -25.99
CA PHE A 373 -17.44 3.74 -27.09
C PHE A 373 -18.91 3.62 -26.66
N GLN A 374 -19.59 4.76 -26.58
CA GLN A 374 -21.01 4.83 -26.19
C GLN A 374 -21.90 3.86 -26.98
N GLY A 375 -22.84 3.23 -26.27
CA GLY A 375 -23.77 2.23 -26.80
C GLY A 375 -23.16 0.84 -27.00
N THR A 376 -22.02 0.53 -26.35
CA THR A 376 -21.43 -0.81 -26.39
C THR A 376 -21.87 -1.69 -25.23
N VAL A 377 -22.44 -1.11 -24.18
CA VAL A 377 -22.93 -1.82 -22.99
C VAL A 377 -24.45 -1.67 -22.86
N ASP A 378 -25.15 -2.76 -22.52
CA ASP A 378 -26.60 -2.78 -22.28
C ASP A 378 -26.97 -1.88 -21.09
N THR A 379 -28.06 -1.12 -21.22
CA THR A 379 -28.55 -0.21 -20.17
C THR A 379 -28.96 -0.94 -18.89
N GLU A 380 -29.33 -2.22 -18.96
CA GLU A 380 -29.66 -3.08 -17.80
C GLU A 380 -28.47 -3.96 -17.36
N ALA A 381 -27.24 -3.66 -17.79
CA ALA A 381 -26.07 -4.49 -17.53
C ALA A 381 -25.88 -4.80 -16.03
N ALA A 382 -26.04 -3.80 -15.16
CA ALA A 382 -25.89 -3.95 -13.71
C ALA A 382 -26.84 -5.02 -13.14
N HIS A 383 -28.14 -4.90 -13.41
CA HIS A 383 -29.13 -5.86 -12.92
C HIS A 383 -28.87 -7.29 -13.41
N ARG A 384 -28.48 -7.46 -14.68
CA ARG A 384 -28.20 -8.78 -15.29
C ARG A 384 -26.96 -9.43 -14.72
N LEU A 385 -25.88 -8.66 -14.56
CA LEU A 385 -24.66 -9.13 -13.92
C LEU A 385 -24.91 -9.49 -12.45
N ALA A 386 -25.59 -8.62 -11.72
CA ALA A 386 -25.91 -8.82 -10.31
C ALA A 386 -26.71 -10.12 -10.07
N GLY A 387 -27.68 -10.43 -10.93
CA GLY A 387 -28.44 -11.68 -10.86
C GLY A 387 -27.57 -12.94 -10.94
N VAL A 388 -26.51 -12.91 -11.76
CA VAL A 388 -25.54 -14.02 -11.84
C VAL A 388 -24.59 -14.01 -10.65
N ILE A 389 -24.02 -12.86 -10.30
CA ILE A 389 -23.02 -12.72 -9.23
C ILE A 389 -23.59 -13.13 -7.87
N PHE A 390 -24.72 -12.53 -7.46
CA PHE A 390 -25.33 -12.81 -6.16
C PHE A 390 -25.95 -14.21 -6.10
N GLY A 391 -26.46 -14.70 -7.24
CA GLY A 391 -26.92 -16.09 -7.36
C GLY A 391 -25.82 -17.13 -7.13
N GLN A 392 -24.55 -16.82 -7.44
CA GLN A 392 -23.41 -17.70 -7.17
C GLN A 392 -22.95 -17.69 -5.71
N VAL A 393 -23.21 -16.62 -4.95
CA VAL A 393 -22.90 -16.54 -3.51
C VAL A 393 -24.13 -16.77 -2.63
N ASN A 394 -25.20 -17.36 -3.17
CA ASN A 394 -26.47 -17.66 -2.49
C ASN A 394 -27.12 -16.45 -1.81
N ARG A 395 -27.12 -15.30 -2.49
CA ARG A 395 -27.80 -14.08 -2.05
C ARG A 395 -28.81 -13.61 -3.08
N ASP A 396 -29.85 -12.94 -2.60
CA ASP A 396 -30.79 -12.25 -3.47
C ASP A 396 -30.09 -11.09 -4.19
N ASN A 397 -30.55 -10.77 -5.39
CA ASN A 397 -30.04 -9.66 -6.18
C ASN A 397 -30.47 -8.33 -5.54
N PRO A 398 -29.55 -7.54 -4.96
CA PRO A 398 -29.87 -6.26 -4.33
C PRO A 398 -29.99 -5.11 -5.35
N ILE A 399 -29.71 -5.35 -6.64
CA ILE A 399 -29.63 -4.33 -7.68
C ILE A 399 -30.93 -4.28 -8.48
N GLU A 400 -31.56 -3.11 -8.52
CA GLU A 400 -32.76 -2.83 -9.31
C GLU A 400 -32.41 -2.65 -10.81
N ARG A 401 -33.43 -2.67 -11.68
CA ARG A 401 -33.22 -2.51 -13.14
C ARG A 401 -32.76 -1.11 -13.54
N THR A 402 -33.04 -0.12 -12.71
CA THR A 402 -32.64 1.28 -12.92
C THR A 402 -31.25 1.59 -12.37
N ASP A 403 -30.66 0.66 -11.64
CA ASP A 403 -29.36 0.85 -11.01
C ASP A 403 -28.24 0.71 -12.03
N SER A 404 -27.17 1.46 -11.79
CA SER A 404 -26.00 1.55 -12.66
C SER A 404 -24.94 0.50 -12.33
N LEU A 405 -23.95 0.33 -13.22
CA LEU A 405 -22.79 -0.52 -12.94
C LEU A 405 -22.00 -0.04 -11.72
N ASP A 406 -22.06 1.26 -11.42
CA ASP A 406 -21.46 1.85 -10.23
C ASP A 406 -22.17 1.44 -8.93
N ASP A 407 -23.50 1.29 -8.99
CA ASP A 407 -24.31 0.82 -7.86
C ASP A 407 -24.01 -0.66 -7.57
N LEU A 408 -23.91 -1.49 -8.62
CA LEU A 408 -23.47 -2.88 -8.49
C LEU A 408 -22.05 -2.96 -7.90
N GLN A 409 -21.10 -2.21 -8.44
CA GLN A 409 -19.73 -2.20 -7.94
C GLN A 409 -19.66 -1.81 -6.46
N THR A 410 -20.39 -0.77 -6.09
CA THR A 410 -20.51 -0.34 -4.69
C THR A 410 -20.96 -1.47 -3.80
N GLN A 411 -22.03 -2.16 -4.17
CA GLN A 411 -22.57 -3.24 -3.36
C GLN A 411 -21.56 -4.38 -3.20
N LEU A 412 -20.82 -4.72 -4.27
CA LEU A 412 -19.76 -5.74 -4.22
C LEU A 412 -18.62 -5.35 -3.28
N LEU A 413 -18.27 -4.06 -3.20
CA LEU A 413 -17.22 -3.58 -2.30
C LEU A 413 -17.66 -3.59 -0.83
N VAL A 414 -18.89 -3.16 -0.54
CA VAL A 414 -19.48 -3.26 0.81
C VAL A 414 -19.51 -4.71 1.26
N ASP A 415 -19.92 -5.61 0.38
CA ASP A 415 -19.95 -7.03 0.70
C ASP A 415 -18.53 -7.61 0.89
N ALA A 416 -17.55 -7.18 0.09
CA ALA A 416 -16.14 -7.55 0.27
C ALA A 416 -15.58 -7.09 1.63
N GLU A 417 -15.93 -5.89 2.10
CA GLU A 417 -15.56 -5.41 3.45
C GLU A 417 -16.17 -6.33 4.53
N LEU A 418 -17.47 -6.65 4.43
CA LEU A 418 -18.18 -7.53 5.37
C LEU A 418 -17.61 -8.97 5.39
N TRP A 419 -17.14 -9.47 4.26
CA TRP A 419 -16.61 -10.83 4.13
C TRP A 419 -15.14 -10.96 4.53
N SER A 420 -14.41 -9.85 4.61
CA SER A 420 -13.02 -9.83 5.07
C SER A 420 -12.87 -10.16 6.57
N SER A 421 -13.94 -10.00 7.35
CA SER A 421 -13.91 -10.04 8.83
C SER A 421 -14.67 -11.19 9.47
N ASN A 422 -15.64 -11.81 8.79
CA ASN A 422 -16.35 -12.98 9.30
C ASN A 422 -15.73 -14.28 8.76
N HIS A 423 -15.56 -15.29 9.64
CA HIS A 423 -15.25 -16.68 9.26
C HIS A 423 -16.29 -17.33 8.31
N SER A 424 -17.33 -16.58 7.91
CA SER A 424 -18.33 -16.95 6.91
C SER A 424 -18.09 -16.21 5.58
N SER A 425 -16.87 -16.31 5.03
CA SER A 425 -16.65 -15.96 3.62
C SER A 425 -17.67 -16.74 2.77
N PRO A 426 -18.31 -16.11 1.76
CA PRO A 426 -19.29 -16.79 0.94
C PRO A 426 -18.62 -17.96 0.23
N VAL A 427 -19.31 -19.09 0.13
CA VAL A 427 -18.87 -20.23 -0.69
C VAL A 427 -19.62 -20.17 -2.01
N LEU A 428 -18.92 -20.40 -3.11
CA LEU A 428 -19.53 -20.46 -4.43
C LEU A 428 -20.52 -21.63 -4.50
N LYS A 429 -21.70 -21.38 -5.06
CA LYS A 429 -22.77 -22.37 -5.21
C LYS A 429 -22.38 -23.52 -6.14
N THR A 430 -21.61 -23.22 -7.18
CA THR A 430 -21.07 -24.21 -8.12
C THR A 430 -19.56 -24.32 -8.00
N GLU A 431 -19.00 -25.35 -8.65
CA GLU A 431 -17.55 -25.49 -8.80
C GLU A 431 -16.93 -24.19 -9.31
N PRO A 432 -15.76 -23.75 -8.78
CA PRO A 432 -15.21 -22.42 -9.06
C PRO A 432 -15.12 -22.10 -10.55
N TRP A 433 -14.63 -23.04 -11.38
CA TRP A 433 -14.50 -22.83 -12.82
C TRP A 433 -15.84 -22.60 -13.52
N GLN A 434 -16.93 -23.24 -13.07
CA GLN A 434 -18.27 -23.05 -13.64
C GLN A 434 -18.80 -21.66 -13.31
N SER A 435 -18.55 -21.19 -12.09
CA SER A 435 -18.92 -19.85 -11.65
C SER A 435 -18.28 -18.79 -12.56
N PHE A 436 -16.99 -18.94 -12.89
CA PHE A 436 -16.29 -18.03 -13.82
C PHE A 436 -16.83 -18.10 -15.25
N VAL A 437 -17.18 -19.28 -15.75
CA VAL A 437 -17.83 -19.43 -17.07
C VAL A 437 -19.17 -18.71 -17.11
N LEU A 438 -19.97 -18.83 -16.05
CA LEU A 438 -21.26 -18.13 -15.94
C LEU A 438 -21.08 -16.62 -15.90
N LEU A 439 -20.09 -16.13 -15.14
CA LEU A 439 -19.74 -14.72 -15.11
C LEU A 439 -19.31 -14.21 -16.49
N ALA A 440 -18.44 -14.93 -17.20
CA ALA A 440 -17.99 -14.56 -18.53
C ALA A 440 -19.15 -14.49 -19.54
N LYS A 441 -20.06 -15.47 -19.53
CA LYS A 441 -21.27 -15.45 -20.36
C LYS A 441 -22.19 -14.28 -20.01
N ALA A 442 -22.31 -13.93 -18.73
CA ALA A 442 -23.08 -12.77 -18.30
C ALA A 442 -22.49 -11.47 -18.89
N VAL A 443 -21.17 -11.32 -18.89
CA VAL A 443 -20.48 -10.19 -19.54
C VAL A 443 -20.73 -10.15 -21.04
N GLN A 444 -20.58 -11.28 -21.73
CA GLN A 444 -20.84 -11.36 -23.18
C GLN A 444 -22.28 -10.95 -23.53
N ASN A 445 -23.25 -11.29 -22.70
CA ASN A 445 -24.68 -10.98 -22.91
C ASN A 445 -25.03 -9.49 -22.71
N VAL A 446 -24.17 -8.71 -22.04
CA VAL A 446 -24.39 -7.27 -21.84
C VAL A 446 -23.58 -6.43 -22.83
N LEU A 447 -22.77 -7.04 -23.70
CA LEU A 447 -22.03 -6.35 -24.76
C LEU A 447 -22.86 -6.26 -26.05
N ILE A 448 -23.02 -5.07 -26.59
CA ILE A 448 -23.79 -4.78 -27.81
C ILE A 448 -22.83 -4.68 -29.01
N GLY A 449 -23.16 -5.37 -30.10
CA GLY A 449 -22.46 -5.24 -31.39
C GLY A 449 -21.12 -6.00 -31.48
N SER A 450 -20.77 -6.79 -30.45
CA SER A 450 -19.63 -7.70 -30.47
C SER A 450 -20.11 -9.13 -30.27
N ARG A 451 -19.92 -10.00 -31.26
CA ARG A 451 -20.21 -11.42 -31.13
C ARG A 451 -18.91 -12.19 -30.96
N GLU A 452 -18.86 -13.04 -29.93
CA GLU A 452 -17.84 -14.06 -29.67
C GLU A 452 -16.50 -13.59 -29.06
N MET A 453 -16.46 -12.46 -28.35
CA MET A 453 -15.27 -12.10 -27.56
C MET A 453 -15.08 -13.02 -26.35
N GLN A 454 -13.89 -13.62 -26.21
CA GLN A 454 -13.53 -14.39 -25.03
C GLN A 454 -13.20 -13.46 -23.84
N ILE A 455 -13.70 -13.78 -22.64
CA ILE A 455 -13.29 -13.05 -21.43
C ILE A 455 -12.00 -13.66 -20.88
N ALA A 456 -10.89 -12.91 -20.95
CA ALA A 456 -9.61 -13.34 -20.43
C ALA A 456 -9.46 -12.89 -18.97
N PHE A 457 -9.58 -13.83 -18.03
CA PHE A 457 -9.30 -13.61 -16.62
C PHE A 457 -7.78 -13.64 -16.40
N LEU A 458 -7.21 -12.48 -16.10
CA LEU A 458 -5.77 -12.28 -15.91
C LEU A 458 -5.50 -12.39 -14.41
N LEU A 459 -4.79 -13.44 -13.98
CA LEU A 459 -4.49 -13.69 -12.56
C LEU A 459 -2.99 -13.56 -12.31
N ASP A 460 -2.61 -12.55 -11.52
CA ASP A 460 -1.22 -12.23 -11.29
C ASP A 460 -0.67 -12.81 -9.98
N ASP A 461 0.59 -13.26 -10.03
CA ASP A 461 1.47 -13.64 -8.93
C ASP A 461 0.94 -14.78 -8.05
N VAL A 462 0.48 -15.86 -8.71
CA VAL A 462 0.16 -17.13 -8.05
C VAL A 462 1.49 -17.81 -7.67
N SER A 463 2.02 -17.44 -6.50
CA SER A 463 3.35 -17.86 -6.05
C SER A 463 3.36 -18.26 -4.58
N THR A 464 4.44 -18.92 -4.16
CA THR A 464 4.69 -19.38 -2.79
C THR A 464 4.83 -18.24 -1.76
N ARG A 465 4.63 -16.99 -2.19
CA ARG A 465 4.58 -15.81 -1.32
C ARG A 465 3.25 -15.66 -0.59
N TYR A 466 2.16 -16.07 -1.24
CA TYR A 466 0.80 -15.79 -0.75
C TYR A 466 -0.03 -17.06 -0.58
N LEU A 467 0.39 -18.14 -1.25
CA LEU A 467 -0.30 -19.42 -1.25
C LEU A 467 0.73 -20.50 -0.96
N ASP A 468 0.33 -21.50 -0.19
CA ASP A 468 1.17 -22.68 0.02
C ASP A 468 1.23 -23.53 -1.25
N GLN A 469 2.25 -24.38 -1.34
CA GLN A 469 2.54 -25.20 -2.51
C GLN A 469 1.33 -26.03 -2.99
N GLU A 470 0.58 -26.64 -2.07
CA GLU A 470 -0.61 -27.43 -2.37
C GLU A 470 -1.79 -26.55 -2.81
N GLU A 471 -1.93 -25.35 -2.24
CA GLU A 471 -2.97 -24.39 -2.62
C GLU A 471 -2.75 -23.91 -4.06
N ILE A 472 -1.50 -23.65 -4.44
CA ILE A 472 -1.16 -23.27 -5.82
C ILE A 472 -1.51 -24.39 -6.81
N GLU A 473 -1.19 -25.65 -6.47
CA GLU A 473 -1.56 -26.80 -7.31
C GLU A 473 -3.07 -26.85 -7.54
N LEU A 474 -3.86 -26.74 -6.48
CA LEU A 474 -5.32 -26.75 -6.55
C LEU A 474 -5.88 -25.55 -7.33
N VAL A 475 -5.37 -24.34 -7.07
CA VAL A 475 -5.81 -23.11 -7.74
C VAL A 475 -5.53 -23.19 -9.23
N VAL A 476 -4.29 -23.48 -9.62
CA VAL A 476 -3.90 -23.55 -11.04
C VAL A 476 -4.67 -24.67 -11.73
N SER A 477 -4.73 -25.88 -11.17
CA SER A 477 -5.45 -27.01 -11.76
C SER A 477 -6.92 -26.72 -12.03
N THR A 478 -7.59 -26.03 -11.10
CA THR A 478 -9.01 -25.68 -11.26
C THR A 478 -9.24 -24.63 -12.35
N LEU A 479 -8.25 -23.75 -12.60
CA LEU A 479 -8.36 -22.67 -13.58
C LEU A 479 -7.88 -23.06 -14.99
N LEU A 480 -7.32 -24.25 -15.19
CA LEU A 480 -6.84 -24.76 -16.49
C LEU A 480 -7.98 -25.22 -17.43
N VAL A 481 -9.08 -24.48 -17.47
CA VAL A 481 -10.28 -24.86 -18.23
C VAL A 481 -10.24 -24.31 -19.65
N GLN A 482 -10.52 -25.19 -20.63
CA GLN A 482 -10.67 -24.82 -22.04
C GLN A 482 -12.13 -24.53 -22.35
N GLU A 483 -12.51 -23.25 -22.34
CA GLU A 483 -13.86 -22.80 -22.63
C GLU A 483 -13.86 -21.66 -23.66
N PRO A 484 -14.76 -21.67 -24.66
CA PRO A 484 -14.84 -20.57 -25.63
C PRO A 484 -15.24 -19.24 -24.99
N ALA A 485 -16.01 -19.28 -23.89
CA ALA A 485 -16.48 -18.07 -23.22
C ALA A 485 -15.38 -17.35 -22.42
N CYS A 486 -14.41 -18.07 -21.86
CA CYS A 486 -13.35 -17.49 -21.05
C CYS A 486 -12.03 -18.26 -21.08
N SER A 487 -10.94 -17.55 -20.81
CA SER A 487 -9.60 -18.13 -20.61
C SER A 487 -8.93 -17.55 -19.38
N PHE A 488 -8.03 -18.32 -18.77
CA PHE A 488 -7.20 -17.85 -17.66
C PHE A 488 -5.76 -17.64 -18.12
N LYS A 489 -5.22 -16.44 -17.87
CA LYS A 489 -3.81 -16.12 -18.08
C LYS A 489 -3.18 -15.88 -16.74
N ILE A 490 -2.36 -16.83 -16.28
CA ILE A 490 -1.85 -16.87 -14.91
C ILE A 490 -0.36 -16.57 -14.91
N THR A 491 0.11 -15.64 -14.08
CA THR A 491 1.55 -15.47 -13.86
C THR A 491 1.99 -16.24 -12.61
N SER A 492 3.13 -16.91 -12.70
CA SER A 492 3.72 -17.68 -11.60
C SER A 492 5.25 -17.67 -11.69
N GLU A 493 5.92 -18.08 -10.63
CA GLU A 493 7.36 -18.36 -10.66
C GLU A 493 7.66 -19.70 -11.33
N THR A 494 8.84 -19.84 -11.95
CA THR A 494 9.19 -21.03 -12.73
C THR A 494 9.28 -22.29 -11.87
N GLN A 495 9.64 -22.14 -10.59
CA GLN A 495 9.75 -23.24 -9.64
C GLN A 495 8.40 -23.78 -9.16
N THR A 496 7.36 -22.96 -9.22
CA THR A 496 5.98 -23.38 -8.95
C THR A 496 5.47 -24.40 -9.98
N PHE A 497 6.19 -24.61 -11.09
CA PHE A 497 5.88 -25.66 -12.06
C PHE A 497 6.52 -27.02 -11.78
N PHE A 498 7.36 -27.14 -10.75
CA PHE A 498 7.78 -28.46 -10.25
C PHE A 498 6.68 -29.15 -9.44
N LEU A 499 5.49 -28.52 -9.36
CA LEU A 499 4.29 -29.04 -8.74
C LEU A 499 3.56 -29.98 -9.69
N SER A 500 2.86 -30.96 -9.13
CA SER A 500 2.15 -31.98 -9.91
C SER A 500 0.84 -31.42 -10.45
N ILE A 501 0.90 -30.32 -11.22
CA ILE A 501 -0.28 -29.64 -11.78
C ILE A 501 -1.11 -30.66 -12.54
N LYS A 502 -2.36 -30.80 -12.11
CA LYS A 502 -3.32 -31.74 -12.69
C LYS A 502 -4.20 -31.03 -13.71
N SER A 503 -4.70 -31.80 -14.67
CA SER A 503 -5.81 -31.42 -15.56
C SER A 503 -7.06 -31.04 -14.74
N PRO A 504 -8.05 -30.31 -15.31
CA PRO A 504 -9.21 -29.80 -14.58
C PRO A 504 -10.06 -30.83 -13.81
N GLY A 505 -9.97 -32.12 -14.16
CA GLY A 505 -10.61 -33.21 -13.42
C GLY A 505 -9.79 -33.75 -12.24
N GLN A 506 -8.59 -33.22 -12.00
CA GLN A 506 -7.62 -33.64 -10.99
C GLN A 506 -7.18 -35.12 -11.07
N ILE A 507 -7.39 -35.78 -12.22
CA ILE A 507 -7.08 -37.21 -12.40
C ILE A 507 -5.67 -37.41 -12.99
N ASN A 508 -5.34 -36.66 -14.05
CA ASN A 508 -4.08 -36.78 -14.78
C ASN A 508 -3.24 -35.52 -14.62
N LEU A 509 -1.91 -35.64 -14.68
CA LEU A 509 -1.00 -34.50 -14.84
C LEU A 509 -1.36 -33.71 -16.10
N ALA A 510 -1.35 -32.39 -16.00
CA ALA A 510 -1.59 -31.50 -17.12
C ALA A 510 -0.41 -31.57 -18.10
N SER A 511 -0.71 -31.72 -19.38
CA SER A 511 0.30 -31.68 -20.45
C SER A 511 0.40 -30.25 -20.99
N GLY A 512 1.61 -29.69 -21.00
CA GLY A 512 1.91 -28.50 -21.78
C GLY A 512 1.56 -28.71 -23.26
N GLU A 513 1.07 -27.66 -23.92
CA GLU A 513 0.55 -27.64 -25.30
C GLU A 513 -0.84 -28.28 -25.51
N ARG A 514 -1.25 -29.25 -24.68
CA ARG A 514 -2.60 -29.83 -24.75
C ARG A 514 -3.59 -29.13 -23.85
N ASP A 515 -3.23 -28.96 -22.58
CA ASP A 515 -4.15 -28.44 -21.56
C ASP A 515 -3.96 -26.92 -21.34
N TYR A 516 -2.73 -26.41 -21.52
CA TYR A 516 -2.37 -24.99 -21.42
C TYR A 516 -1.14 -24.64 -22.27
N LEU A 517 -0.96 -23.35 -22.57
CA LEU A 517 0.23 -22.82 -23.22
C LEU A 517 1.28 -22.35 -22.19
N PRO A 518 2.45 -22.99 -22.10
CA PRO A 518 3.56 -22.48 -21.28
C PRO A 518 4.24 -21.30 -21.99
N PHE A 519 4.34 -20.16 -21.32
CA PHE A 519 5.04 -18.98 -21.82
C PHE A 519 6.12 -18.52 -20.82
N ASP A 520 7.39 -18.79 -21.11
CA ASP A 520 8.48 -18.37 -20.23
C ASP A 520 9.07 -17.01 -20.64
N LEU A 521 8.59 -15.96 -19.98
CA LEU A 521 9.10 -14.60 -20.18
C LEU A 521 10.56 -14.47 -19.71
N GLY A 522 10.95 -15.18 -18.64
CA GLY A 522 12.32 -15.13 -18.11
C GLY A 522 13.36 -15.55 -19.16
N SER A 523 13.10 -16.64 -19.89
CA SER A 523 13.97 -17.10 -20.98
C SER A 523 14.00 -16.09 -22.13
N LYS A 524 12.85 -15.56 -22.53
CA LYS A 524 12.75 -14.59 -23.64
C LYS A 524 13.53 -13.31 -23.35
N VAL A 525 13.41 -12.77 -22.13
CA VAL A 525 14.21 -11.62 -21.68
C VAL A 525 15.70 -11.95 -21.69
N LEU A 526 16.09 -13.12 -21.17
CA LEU A 526 17.50 -13.52 -21.14
C LEU A 526 18.09 -13.71 -22.55
N GLU A 527 17.32 -14.23 -23.50
CA GLU A 527 17.72 -14.33 -24.91
C GLU A 527 17.92 -12.97 -25.55
N GLN A 528 17.02 -12.04 -25.28
CA GLN A 528 17.15 -10.66 -25.72
C GLN A 528 18.44 -10.01 -25.17
N LEU A 529 18.82 -10.34 -23.93
CA LEU A 529 20.04 -9.82 -23.27
C LEU A 529 21.35 -10.49 -23.71
N LYS A 530 21.29 -11.70 -24.30
CA LYS A 530 22.49 -12.45 -24.74
C LYS A 530 23.20 -11.77 -25.91
N ASP A 531 22.43 -11.27 -26.88
CA ASP A 531 23.01 -10.50 -27.99
C ASP A 531 23.39 -9.09 -27.50
N PRO A 532 24.66 -8.66 -27.62
CA PRO A 532 25.08 -7.36 -27.10
C PRO A 532 24.32 -6.17 -27.69
N LYS A 533 24.01 -6.17 -28.98
CA LYS A 533 23.36 -5.03 -29.65
C LYS A 533 21.88 -4.97 -29.28
N SER A 534 21.18 -6.09 -29.45
CA SER A 534 19.76 -6.25 -29.12
C SER A 534 19.49 -6.00 -27.64
N GLY A 535 20.34 -6.56 -26.75
CA GLY A 535 20.21 -6.42 -25.31
C GLY A 535 20.49 -5.00 -24.81
N GLU A 536 21.46 -4.30 -25.40
CA GLU A 536 21.69 -2.88 -25.10
C GLU A 536 20.51 -2.01 -25.54
N SER A 537 19.99 -2.21 -26.76
CA SER A 537 18.83 -1.45 -27.27
C SER A 537 17.57 -1.69 -26.41
N PHE A 538 17.35 -2.94 -26.00
CA PHE A 538 16.23 -3.31 -25.14
C PHE A 538 16.29 -2.62 -23.78
N LEU A 539 17.42 -2.69 -23.07
CA LEU A 539 17.59 -2.00 -21.78
C LEU A 539 17.55 -0.49 -21.92
N GLU A 540 18.14 0.05 -22.99
CA GLU A 540 18.15 1.49 -23.25
C GLU A 540 16.73 2.02 -23.47
N SER A 541 15.87 1.28 -24.18
CA SER A 541 14.47 1.63 -24.38
C SER A 541 13.69 1.66 -23.06
N ILE A 542 13.85 0.64 -22.21
CA ILE A 542 13.18 0.56 -20.90
C ILE A 542 13.55 1.77 -20.03
N LEU A 543 14.85 2.05 -19.89
CA LEU A 543 15.32 3.14 -19.05
C LEU A 543 14.93 4.50 -19.62
N SER A 544 14.98 4.67 -20.95
CA SER A 544 14.61 5.94 -21.61
C SER A 544 13.12 6.26 -21.47
N ARG A 545 12.23 5.27 -21.61
CA ARG A 545 10.77 5.47 -21.40
C ARG A 545 10.49 5.95 -19.98
N ARG A 546 11.16 5.37 -18.98
CA ARG A 546 11.02 5.78 -17.57
C ARG A 546 11.63 7.17 -17.30
N MET A 547 12.78 7.50 -17.89
CA MET A 547 13.38 8.84 -17.82
C MET A 547 12.44 9.91 -18.39
N LYS A 548 11.77 9.63 -19.52
CA LYS A 548 10.77 10.54 -20.09
C LYS A 548 9.58 10.75 -19.16
N ALA A 549 9.07 9.68 -18.55
CA ALA A 549 7.95 9.76 -17.61
C ALA A 549 8.29 10.44 -16.27
N LEU A 550 9.57 10.49 -15.89
CA LEU A 550 10.07 11.23 -14.72
C LEU A 550 10.19 12.74 -15.01
N GLY A 551 10.52 13.12 -16.24
CA GLY A 551 10.81 14.50 -16.61
C GLY A 551 12.13 15.04 -16.04
N GLY A 552 12.33 16.36 -16.16
CA GLY A 552 13.55 17.06 -15.70
C GLY A 552 14.69 17.13 -16.72
N GLU A 553 15.79 17.77 -16.35
CA GLU A 553 16.91 18.09 -17.26
C GLU A 553 17.59 16.85 -17.87
N LEU A 554 17.60 15.72 -17.14
CA LEU A 554 18.22 14.47 -17.60
C LEU A 554 17.29 13.62 -18.49
N ALA A 555 15.99 13.95 -18.61
CA ALA A 555 14.99 13.11 -19.29
C ALA A 555 15.26 12.92 -20.79
N ASN A 556 15.93 13.88 -21.41
CA ASN A 556 16.25 13.86 -22.84
C ASN A 556 17.59 13.21 -23.17
N LEU A 557 18.39 12.86 -22.16
CA LEU A 557 19.68 12.21 -22.34
C LEU A 557 19.53 10.69 -22.37
N SER A 558 20.30 10.02 -23.21
CA SER A 558 20.28 8.56 -23.25
C SER A 558 21.01 7.96 -22.04
N PRO A 559 20.58 6.80 -21.53
CA PRO A 559 21.28 6.09 -20.45
C PRO A 559 22.76 5.85 -20.73
N LYS A 560 23.16 5.66 -22.00
CA LYS A 560 24.56 5.54 -22.41
C LYS A 560 25.35 6.83 -22.26
N GLN A 561 24.74 7.99 -22.53
CA GLN A 561 25.38 9.29 -22.32
C GLN A 561 25.61 9.55 -20.82
N ILE A 562 24.67 9.10 -19.98
CA ILE A 562 24.74 9.29 -18.53
C ILE A 562 25.81 8.38 -17.88
N LEU A 563 25.87 7.10 -18.25
CA LEU A 563 26.79 6.14 -17.63
C LEU A 563 28.16 6.07 -18.31
N GLY A 564 28.27 6.52 -19.56
CA GLY A 564 29.38 6.15 -20.42
C GLY A 564 29.39 4.65 -20.72
N ASN A 565 30.52 4.12 -21.18
CA ASN A 565 30.63 2.70 -21.50
C ASN A 565 31.98 2.10 -21.08
N ALA A 566 31.96 0.84 -20.65
CA ALA A 566 33.16 0.05 -20.38
C ALA A 566 32.93 -1.41 -20.78
N SER A 567 33.79 -1.94 -21.64
CA SER A 567 33.63 -3.32 -22.13
C SER A 567 33.76 -4.34 -20.99
N LEU A 568 33.02 -5.45 -21.07
CA LEU A 568 33.14 -6.54 -20.09
C LEU A 568 34.56 -7.13 -20.04
N VAL A 569 35.29 -7.09 -21.16
CA VAL A 569 36.69 -7.53 -21.24
C VAL A 569 37.61 -6.60 -20.45
N SER A 570 37.44 -5.28 -20.56
CA SER A 570 38.22 -4.32 -19.76
C SER A 570 37.95 -4.46 -18.27
N ILE A 571 36.70 -4.74 -17.87
CA ILE A 571 36.34 -4.97 -16.47
C ILE A 571 37.05 -6.23 -15.95
N ALA A 572 37.00 -7.34 -16.68
CA ALA A 572 37.68 -8.59 -16.30
C ALA A 572 39.20 -8.43 -16.19
N ARG A 573 39.83 -7.67 -17.09
CA ARG A 573 41.26 -7.34 -17.01
C ARG A 573 41.57 -6.51 -15.76
N LYS A 574 40.78 -5.47 -15.48
CA LYS A 574 40.94 -4.66 -14.25
C LYS A 574 40.85 -5.53 -13.00
N ILE A 575 39.85 -6.42 -12.92
CA ILE A 575 39.70 -7.38 -11.82
C ILE A 575 40.98 -8.20 -11.63
N SER A 576 41.54 -8.75 -12.72
CA SER A 576 42.71 -9.61 -12.65
C SER A 576 44.00 -8.92 -12.18
N LEU A 577 44.02 -7.58 -12.20
CA LEU A 577 45.16 -6.75 -11.80
C LEU A 577 45.06 -6.28 -10.34
N VAL A 578 43.91 -6.45 -9.68
CA VAL A 578 43.69 -6.03 -8.29
C VAL A 578 44.18 -7.13 -7.35
N SER A 579 45.26 -6.86 -6.61
CA SER A 579 45.95 -7.91 -5.84
C SER A 579 45.40 -8.15 -4.43
N ASN A 580 44.53 -7.31 -3.85
CA ASN A 580 44.10 -7.42 -2.44
C ASN A 580 42.66 -6.96 -2.13
N PHE A 581 41.70 -7.08 -3.07
CA PHE A 581 40.33 -6.55 -2.93
C PHE A 581 40.20 -5.02 -2.69
N SER A 582 41.31 -4.29 -2.57
CA SER A 582 41.35 -2.83 -2.55
C SER A 582 41.07 -2.29 -3.94
N ALA A 583 39.91 -1.65 -4.13
CA ALA A 583 39.50 -1.15 -5.44
C ALA A 583 40.51 -0.11 -5.99
N PRO A 584 40.83 -0.14 -7.29
CA PRO A 584 41.66 0.88 -7.92
C PRO A 584 40.96 2.25 -7.84
N PRO A 585 41.72 3.37 -7.79
CA PRO A 585 41.15 4.72 -7.65
C PRO A 585 40.14 5.10 -8.74
N GLU A 586 40.23 4.46 -9.92
CA GLU A 586 39.33 4.68 -11.06
C GLU A 586 38.03 3.86 -11.01
N GLY A 587 37.86 2.95 -10.05
CA GLY A 587 36.74 2.03 -9.99
C GLY A 587 36.78 0.89 -11.04
N ILE A 588 36.10 -0.21 -10.74
CA ILE A 588 36.09 -1.43 -11.57
C ILE A 588 34.80 -1.56 -12.38
N TYR A 589 33.66 -1.48 -11.69
CA TYR A 589 32.33 -1.69 -12.27
C TYR A 589 31.70 -0.36 -12.63
N HIS A 590 31.67 -0.02 -13.93
CA HIS A 590 31.10 1.23 -14.44
C HIS A 590 30.66 1.10 -15.91
N GLY A 591 29.79 1.99 -16.37
CA GLY A 591 29.32 2.06 -17.76
C GLY A 591 28.10 1.20 -18.09
N PHE A 592 27.48 1.49 -19.24
CA PHE A 592 26.24 0.84 -19.67
C PHE A 592 26.41 -0.67 -19.95
N SER A 593 27.51 -1.08 -20.58
CA SER A 593 27.85 -2.50 -20.75
C SER A 593 27.98 -3.25 -19.41
N ALA A 594 28.47 -2.62 -18.33
CA ALA A 594 28.51 -3.24 -17.00
C ALA A 594 27.10 -3.44 -16.43
N LEU A 595 26.21 -2.45 -16.60
CA LEU A 595 24.81 -2.53 -16.17
C LEU A 595 24.08 -3.69 -16.88
N ARG A 596 24.27 -3.82 -18.20
CA ARG A 596 23.78 -4.97 -18.98
C ARG A 596 24.41 -6.28 -18.53
N GLY A 597 25.71 -6.28 -18.24
CA GLY A 597 26.45 -7.46 -17.80
C GLY A 597 25.93 -8.04 -16.49
N VAL A 598 25.46 -7.20 -15.55
CA VAL A 598 24.87 -7.64 -14.29
C VAL A 598 23.42 -8.12 -14.45
N CYS A 599 22.72 -7.68 -15.50
CA CYS A 599 21.34 -8.09 -15.76
C CYS A 599 21.25 -9.55 -16.22
N ILE A 600 20.72 -10.42 -15.35
CA ILE A 600 20.44 -11.83 -15.69
C ILE A 600 18.95 -12.09 -15.96
N GLY A 601 18.16 -11.04 -16.22
CA GLY A 601 16.71 -11.11 -16.46
C GLY A 601 15.85 -10.41 -15.41
N ASP A 602 16.42 -10.01 -14.27
CA ASP A 602 15.75 -9.18 -13.26
C ASP A 602 15.88 -7.68 -13.61
N LEU A 603 14.94 -7.19 -14.41
CA LEU A 603 14.87 -5.80 -14.87
C LEU A 603 14.61 -4.83 -13.70
N GLY A 604 13.86 -5.26 -12.70
CA GLY A 604 13.56 -4.45 -11.51
C GLY A 604 14.82 -4.06 -10.75
N THR A 605 15.78 -4.98 -10.61
CA THR A 605 17.08 -4.69 -10.01
C THR A 605 17.90 -3.69 -10.81
N ILE A 606 17.84 -3.77 -12.14
CA ILE A 606 18.56 -2.84 -13.03
C ILE A 606 18.00 -1.43 -12.94
N ILE A 607 16.67 -1.28 -12.91
CA ILE A 607 16.01 0.03 -12.73
C ILE A 607 16.43 0.66 -11.39
N ALA A 608 16.41 -0.12 -10.30
CA ALA A 608 16.82 0.35 -8.98
C ALA A 608 18.31 0.75 -8.93
N LEU A 609 19.18 -0.09 -9.50
CA LEU A 609 20.61 0.19 -9.57
C LEU A 609 20.91 1.46 -10.39
N TYR A 610 20.24 1.64 -11.52
CA TYR A 610 20.39 2.81 -12.36
C TYR A 610 19.93 4.09 -11.67
N GLN A 611 18.81 4.05 -10.92
CA GLN A 611 18.36 5.18 -10.11
C GLN A 611 19.39 5.61 -9.06
N GLU A 612 20.05 4.67 -8.39
CA GLU A 612 21.07 5.01 -7.39
C GLU A 612 22.30 5.69 -8.03
N ILE A 613 22.64 5.30 -9.27
CA ILE A 613 23.67 6.00 -10.03
C ILE A 613 23.20 7.42 -10.39
N LEU A 614 21.94 7.59 -10.80
CA LEU A 614 21.36 8.89 -11.15
C LEU A 614 21.30 9.87 -9.98
N ARG A 615 21.08 9.40 -8.74
CA ARG A 615 21.15 10.26 -7.54
C ARG A 615 22.53 10.88 -7.33
N SER A 616 23.58 10.26 -7.88
CA SER A 616 24.95 10.78 -7.86
C SER A 616 25.29 11.59 -9.12
N ALA A 617 24.40 11.63 -10.11
CA ALA A 617 24.63 12.33 -11.38
C ALA A 617 24.45 13.84 -11.20
N ARG A 618 25.31 14.62 -11.86
CA ARG A 618 25.16 16.06 -12.00
C ARG A 618 25.22 16.43 -13.47
N PRO A 619 24.32 17.28 -14.00
CA PRO A 619 24.28 17.61 -15.43
C PRO A 619 25.61 18.12 -16.00
N ASP A 620 26.38 18.86 -15.20
CA ASP A 620 27.70 19.42 -15.53
C ASP A 620 28.85 18.39 -15.47
N ARG A 621 28.61 17.18 -14.95
CA ARG A 621 29.63 16.15 -14.73
C ARG A 621 29.18 14.79 -15.26
N LEU A 622 28.71 14.77 -16.50
CA LEU A 622 28.37 13.55 -17.25
C LEU A 622 29.50 13.15 -18.22
N PRO A 623 29.74 11.84 -18.44
CA PRO A 623 29.11 10.70 -17.74
C PRO A 623 29.50 10.64 -16.26
N VAL A 624 28.66 10.00 -15.44
CA VAL A 624 28.90 9.85 -13.99
C VAL A 624 30.28 9.23 -13.76
N PRO A 625 31.13 9.77 -12.87
CA PRO A 625 32.49 9.26 -12.66
C PRO A 625 32.52 7.76 -12.32
N SER A 626 33.48 7.04 -12.91
CA SER A 626 33.61 5.58 -12.75
C SER A 626 33.71 5.11 -11.30
N ASN A 627 34.35 5.89 -10.42
CA ASN A 627 34.46 5.55 -8.99
C ASN A 627 33.11 5.69 -8.26
N ASP A 628 32.31 6.72 -8.59
CA ASP A 628 30.98 6.91 -8.00
C ASP A 628 30.04 5.77 -8.42
N GLN A 629 30.07 5.38 -9.71
CA GLN A 629 29.34 4.21 -10.19
C GLN A 629 29.77 2.93 -9.45
N HIS A 630 31.08 2.67 -9.34
CA HIS A 630 31.60 1.49 -8.66
C HIS A 630 31.16 1.40 -7.19
N ARG A 631 31.18 2.52 -6.47
CA ARG A 631 30.68 2.59 -5.08
C ARG A 631 29.20 2.23 -4.98
N VAL A 632 28.38 2.65 -5.95
CA VAL A 632 26.96 2.27 -6.02
C VAL A 632 26.80 0.75 -6.23
N TYR A 633 27.58 0.12 -7.11
CA TYR A 633 27.58 -1.35 -7.27
C TYR A 633 27.93 -2.09 -5.98
N GLN A 634 28.98 -1.67 -5.27
CA GLN A 634 29.39 -2.26 -3.98
C GLN A 634 28.29 -2.09 -2.93
N THR A 635 27.71 -0.89 -2.87
CA THR A 635 26.61 -0.55 -1.99
C THR A 635 25.40 -1.44 -2.22
N PHE A 636 25.05 -1.66 -3.48
CA PHE A 636 23.92 -2.50 -3.85
C PHE A 636 24.16 -3.97 -3.51
N CYS A 637 25.38 -4.48 -3.76
CA CYS A 637 25.81 -5.84 -3.42
C CYS A 637 25.67 -6.15 -1.93
N SER A 638 26.24 -5.30 -1.07
CA SER A 638 26.21 -5.47 0.39
C SER A 638 24.78 -5.49 0.95
N ASN A 639 23.88 -4.65 0.42
CA ASN A 639 22.47 -4.66 0.86
C ASN A 639 21.77 -5.98 0.49
N GLN A 640 22.05 -6.54 -0.68
CA GLN A 640 21.47 -7.82 -1.10
C GLN A 640 22.04 -8.99 -0.26
N LEU A 641 23.34 -8.97 0.05
CA LEU A 641 23.95 -9.97 0.93
C LEU A 641 23.41 -9.90 2.37
N PHE A 642 23.11 -8.70 2.87
CA PHE A 642 22.47 -8.52 4.18
C PHE A 642 21.07 -9.16 4.23
N GLN A 643 20.27 -8.99 3.18
CA GLN A 643 18.95 -9.62 3.07
C GLN A 643 19.05 -11.15 3.07
N LEU A 644 20.05 -11.72 2.37
CA LEU A 644 20.29 -13.17 2.41
C LEU A 644 20.66 -13.65 3.83
N ASN A 645 21.51 -12.90 4.55
CA ASN A 645 21.90 -13.24 5.92
C ASN A 645 20.69 -13.20 6.89
N SER A 646 19.84 -12.18 6.76
CA SER A 646 18.64 -12.03 7.58
C SER A 646 17.69 -13.22 7.37
N ARG A 647 17.54 -13.65 6.11
CA ARG A 647 16.76 -14.82 5.74
C ARG A 647 17.34 -16.14 6.28
N ASP A 648 18.66 -16.29 6.31
CA ASP A 648 19.34 -17.45 6.92
C ASP A 648 18.97 -17.60 8.40
N GLN A 649 19.01 -16.50 9.16
CA GLN A 649 18.65 -16.48 10.58
C GLN A 649 17.17 -16.83 10.82
N ARG A 650 16.28 -16.39 9.93
CA ARG A 650 14.83 -16.65 10.02
C ARG A 650 14.50 -18.13 9.80
N LEU A 651 14.99 -18.70 8.69
CA LEU A 651 14.58 -20.04 8.26
C LEU A 651 15.31 -21.16 9.01
N LYS A 652 16.38 -20.84 9.76
CA LYS A 652 17.28 -21.82 10.40
C LYS A 652 17.63 -22.95 9.42
N THR A 653 17.92 -22.58 8.18
CA THR A 653 18.27 -23.53 7.12
C THR A 653 19.52 -24.32 7.52
N ASP A 654 19.63 -25.56 7.05
CA ASP A 654 20.79 -26.42 7.33
C ASP A 654 22.10 -25.90 6.69
N PHE A 655 22.04 -24.80 5.92
CA PHE A 655 23.17 -24.13 5.28
C PHE A 655 22.88 -22.62 5.14
N SER A 656 23.93 -21.81 4.94
CA SER A 656 23.81 -20.35 4.75
C SER A 656 23.74 -19.95 3.28
N LEU A 657 22.65 -19.29 2.88
CA LEU A 657 22.43 -18.71 1.54
C LEU A 657 23.48 -17.64 1.22
N LYS A 658 23.82 -16.80 2.20
CA LYS A 658 24.85 -15.76 2.08
C LYS A 658 26.21 -16.38 1.75
N LYS A 659 26.61 -17.39 2.54
CA LYS A 659 27.87 -18.12 2.35
C LYS A 659 27.93 -18.75 0.96
N VAL A 660 26.86 -19.43 0.54
CA VAL A 660 26.79 -20.09 -0.77
C VAL A 660 26.97 -19.09 -1.93
N ALA A 661 26.36 -17.90 -1.84
CA ALA A 661 26.55 -16.85 -2.85
C ALA A 661 28.03 -16.40 -2.93
N LEU A 662 28.66 -16.20 -1.77
CA LEU A 662 30.07 -15.77 -1.69
C LEU A 662 31.04 -16.86 -2.16
N ASP A 663 30.79 -18.12 -1.81
CA ASP A 663 31.59 -19.29 -2.23
C ASP A 663 31.60 -19.41 -3.76
N PHE A 664 30.44 -19.22 -4.40
CA PHE A 664 30.34 -19.21 -5.86
C PHE A 664 31.16 -18.08 -6.49
N ALA A 665 31.03 -16.87 -5.95
CA ALA A 665 31.71 -15.69 -6.46
C ALA A 665 33.24 -15.81 -6.30
N ASP A 666 33.71 -16.29 -5.16
CA ASP A 666 35.13 -16.52 -4.89
C ASP A 666 35.69 -17.62 -5.81
N ALA A 667 34.98 -18.74 -6.00
CA ALA A 667 35.37 -19.77 -6.94
C ALA A 667 35.51 -19.24 -8.38
N SER A 668 34.58 -18.41 -8.84
CA SER A 668 34.67 -17.76 -10.15
C SER A 668 35.85 -16.78 -10.24
N HIS A 669 36.08 -15.97 -9.21
CA HIS A 669 37.19 -15.01 -9.20
C HIS A 669 38.54 -15.73 -9.25
N GLN A 670 38.70 -16.81 -8.49
CA GLN A 670 39.91 -17.62 -8.50
C GLN A 670 40.17 -18.29 -9.86
N GLU A 671 39.13 -18.74 -10.58
CA GLU A 671 39.28 -19.26 -11.96
C GLU A 671 39.67 -18.16 -12.96
N LEU A 672 39.17 -16.94 -12.78
CA LEU A 672 39.59 -15.77 -13.56
C LEU A 672 41.08 -15.49 -13.35
N LEU A 673 41.54 -15.43 -12.09
CA LEU A 673 42.95 -15.23 -11.74
C LEU A 673 43.85 -16.37 -12.26
N ALA A 674 43.41 -17.62 -12.13
CA ALA A 674 44.13 -18.78 -12.64
C ALA A 674 44.29 -18.73 -14.17
N SER A 675 43.24 -18.32 -14.89
CA SER A 675 43.28 -18.16 -16.34
C SER A 675 44.25 -17.07 -16.79
N ASN A 676 44.29 -15.93 -16.07
CA ASN A 676 45.21 -14.84 -16.33
C ASN A 676 46.69 -15.25 -16.12
N ARG A 677 46.98 -15.98 -15.04
CA ARG A 677 48.34 -16.48 -14.73
C ARG A 677 48.84 -17.53 -15.73
N SER A 678 47.94 -18.24 -16.39
CA SER A 678 48.29 -19.30 -17.35
C SER A 678 48.65 -18.80 -18.75
N GLU A 679 48.68 -17.47 -18.97
CA GLU A 679 48.93 -16.81 -20.28
C GLU A 679 48.07 -17.36 -21.44
N LYS A 680 46.93 -17.97 -21.12
CA LYS A 680 45.96 -18.38 -22.14
C LYS A 680 45.33 -17.13 -22.74
N ASP A 681 45.11 -17.14 -24.06
CA ASP A 681 44.48 -16.03 -24.81
C ASP A 681 43.10 -15.57 -24.26
N ARG A 682 42.48 -16.34 -23.36
CA ARG A 682 41.11 -16.10 -22.87
C ARG A 682 41.00 -16.12 -21.34
N LEU A 683 40.56 -15.00 -20.78
CA LEU A 683 40.12 -14.88 -19.38
C LEU A 683 38.83 -15.68 -19.15
N ARG A 684 38.86 -16.63 -18.21
CA ARG A 684 37.68 -17.41 -17.82
C ARG A 684 36.77 -16.59 -16.90
N GLN A 685 35.47 -16.58 -17.19
CA GLN A 685 34.46 -15.87 -16.40
C GLN A 685 33.26 -16.80 -16.22
N ILE A 686 33.11 -17.32 -14.99
CA ILE A 686 32.11 -18.33 -14.66
C ILE A 686 30.94 -17.66 -13.93
N THR A 687 29.80 -17.58 -14.59
CA THR A 687 28.60 -16.89 -14.07
C THR A 687 27.36 -17.77 -14.09
N SER A 688 27.51 -19.05 -14.43
CA SER A 688 26.41 -20.01 -14.48
C SER A 688 26.85 -21.41 -14.01
N MET A 689 25.89 -22.28 -13.75
CA MET A 689 26.12 -23.64 -13.26
C MET A 689 25.06 -24.59 -13.81
N ASN A 690 25.46 -25.80 -14.18
CA ASN A 690 24.54 -26.88 -14.48
C ASN A 690 24.54 -27.90 -13.34
N VAL A 691 23.36 -28.27 -12.84
CA VAL A 691 23.17 -29.28 -11.80
C VAL A 691 22.39 -30.45 -12.37
N THR A 692 22.88 -31.67 -12.17
CA THR A 692 22.26 -32.90 -12.66
C THR A 692 21.72 -33.73 -11.50
N LEU A 693 20.39 -33.87 -11.39
CA LEU A 693 19.69 -34.56 -10.31
C LEU A 693 19.15 -35.93 -10.76
N VAL A 694 19.11 -36.88 -9.82
CA VAL A 694 18.49 -38.20 -10.03
C VAL A 694 16.98 -38.07 -9.73
N GLY A 695 16.12 -38.50 -10.66
CA GLY A 695 14.69 -38.11 -10.72
C GLY A 695 13.78 -38.41 -9.52
N ASN A 696 14.26 -39.04 -8.44
CA ASN A 696 13.46 -39.37 -7.25
C ASN A 696 13.99 -38.74 -5.93
N ASP A 697 15.06 -37.92 -5.96
CA ASP A 697 15.60 -37.31 -4.73
C ASP A 697 14.93 -35.95 -4.43
N THR A 698 13.97 -35.96 -3.51
CA THR A 698 13.22 -34.77 -3.06
C THR A 698 14.10 -33.79 -2.28
N GLU A 699 15.16 -34.23 -1.61
CA GLU A 699 16.02 -33.35 -0.81
C GLU A 699 16.86 -32.45 -1.73
N GLN A 700 17.50 -33.04 -2.75
CA GLN A 700 18.34 -32.28 -3.70
C GLN A 700 17.54 -31.22 -4.46
N THR A 701 16.34 -31.59 -4.90
CA THR A 701 15.44 -30.67 -5.61
C THR A 701 15.01 -29.54 -4.70
N LYS A 702 14.57 -29.84 -3.47
CA LYS A 702 14.19 -28.82 -2.48
C LYS A 702 15.31 -27.83 -2.21
N LYS A 703 16.54 -28.31 -1.98
CA LYS A 703 17.71 -27.45 -1.72
C LYS A 703 18.07 -26.56 -2.91
N LEU A 704 17.95 -27.07 -4.14
CA LEU A 704 18.16 -26.28 -5.34
C LEU A 704 17.10 -25.18 -5.49
N LEU A 705 15.83 -25.49 -5.20
CA LEU A 705 14.74 -24.51 -5.23
C LEU A 705 14.89 -23.44 -4.14
N GLU A 706 15.34 -23.82 -2.93
CA GLU A 706 15.65 -22.86 -1.86
C GLU A 706 16.66 -21.77 -2.32
N LEU A 707 17.67 -22.13 -3.12
CA LEU A 707 18.63 -21.16 -3.70
C LEU A 707 18.01 -20.23 -4.75
N VAL A 708 17.06 -20.75 -5.54
CA VAL A 708 16.34 -19.98 -6.55
C VAL A 708 15.33 -19.04 -5.89
N ASP A 709 14.59 -19.53 -4.90
CA ASP A 709 13.64 -18.75 -4.07
C ASP A 709 14.33 -17.64 -3.26
N ALA A 710 15.58 -17.88 -2.86
CA ALA A 710 16.44 -16.88 -2.25
C ALA A 710 16.96 -15.82 -3.24
N GLY A 711 16.81 -16.05 -4.55
CA GLY A 711 17.32 -15.15 -5.58
C GLY A 711 18.84 -15.17 -5.72
N VAL A 712 19.52 -16.24 -5.26
CA VAL A 712 20.97 -16.44 -5.47
C VAL A 712 21.23 -16.83 -6.93
N PHE A 713 20.38 -17.70 -7.47
CA PHE A 713 20.41 -18.14 -8.86
C PHE A 713 19.07 -17.91 -9.55
N ALA A 714 19.10 -17.71 -10.86
CA ALA A 714 17.93 -17.77 -11.71
C ALA A 714 17.93 -19.06 -12.53
N LEU A 715 16.76 -19.70 -12.65
CA LEU A 715 16.59 -20.93 -13.41
C LEU A 715 16.53 -20.62 -14.92
N HIS A 716 17.30 -21.35 -15.73
CA HIS A 716 17.25 -21.29 -17.19
C HIS A 716 16.39 -22.45 -17.71
N PRO A 717 15.23 -22.21 -18.36
CA PRO A 717 14.26 -23.27 -18.66
C PRO A 717 14.58 -24.09 -19.93
N ARG A 718 15.55 -23.65 -20.75
CA ARG A 718 15.86 -24.28 -22.05
C ARG A 718 16.75 -25.51 -21.89
N LYS A 719 16.17 -26.60 -21.37
CA LYS A 719 16.44 -28.03 -21.70
C LYS A 719 16.04 -28.94 -20.54
N PHE A 720 14.73 -29.14 -20.34
CA PHE A 720 14.21 -30.36 -19.73
C PHE A 720 14.35 -31.51 -20.73
N ALA A 721 15.59 -31.97 -20.98
CA ALA A 721 15.79 -33.21 -21.70
C ALA A 721 15.99 -34.31 -20.66
N SER A 722 14.94 -35.10 -20.38
CA SER A 722 15.13 -36.42 -19.78
C SER A 722 16.01 -37.22 -20.73
N ARG A 723 17.33 -37.23 -20.49
CA ARG A 723 18.25 -38.07 -21.25
C ARG A 723 18.35 -39.42 -20.55
N SER A 724 17.56 -40.40 -21.00
CA SER A 724 17.90 -41.80 -20.75
C SER A 724 19.18 -42.10 -21.54
N LYS A 725 20.31 -42.25 -20.87
CA LYS A 725 21.56 -42.63 -21.56
C LYS A 725 21.53 -44.08 -22.08
N SER A 726 20.51 -44.85 -21.70
CA SER A 726 20.24 -46.20 -22.20
C SER A 726 18.82 -46.64 -21.81
N SER A 727 18.24 -47.55 -22.60
CA SER A 727 17.03 -48.30 -22.25
C SER A 727 17.24 -49.02 -20.90
N GLY A 728 16.66 -48.47 -19.82
CA GLY A 728 16.77 -49.00 -18.46
C GLY A 728 17.53 -48.13 -17.45
N SER A 729 17.91 -46.90 -17.78
CA SER A 729 18.48 -45.93 -16.80
C SER A 729 17.41 -44.99 -16.25
N ASP A 730 17.45 -44.71 -14.94
CA ASP A 730 16.54 -43.77 -14.27
C ASP A 730 16.58 -42.39 -14.94
N PRO A 731 15.43 -41.70 -15.05
CA PRO A 731 15.37 -40.36 -15.64
C PRO A 731 16.23 -39.38 -14.84
N VAL A 732 17.14 -38.71 -15.53
CA VAL A 732 18.02 -37.69 -14.96
C VAL A 732 17.52 -36.31 -15.39
N GLN A 733 17.31 -35.42 -14.42
CA GLN A 733 16.93 -34.02 -14.66
C GLN A 733 18.16 -33.12 -14.63
N GLN A 734 18.31 -32.23 -15.61
CA GLN A 734 19.41 -31.27 -15.66
C GLN A 734 18.87 -29.83 -15.52
N PHE A 735 19.37 -29.11 -14.52
CA PHE A 735 19.02 -27.73 -14.21
C PHE A 735 20.15 -26.82 -14.65
N GLN A 736 19.85 -25.74 -15.38
CA GLN A 736 20.82 -24.69 -15.69
C GLN A 736 20.48 -23.47 -14.83
N LEU A 737 21.47 -22.96 -14.11
CA LEU A 737 21.36 -21.88 -13.14
C LEU A 737 22.26 -20.72 -13.56
N SER A 738 21.73 -19.50 -13.59
CA SER A 738 22.50 -18.26 -13.80
C SER A 738 22.72 -17.59 -12.46
N TYR A 739 23.97 -17.31 -12.10
CA TYR A 739 24.30 -16.65 -10.84
C TYR A 739 23.93 -15.17 -10.90
N ARG A 740 23.31 -14.65 -9.84
CA ARG A 740 22.96 -13.23 -9.73
C ARG A 740 24.22 -12.42 -9.43
N LYS A 741 24.92 -12.02 -10.49
CA LYS A 741 26.27 -11.41 -10.46
C LYS A 741 26.44 -10.24 -9.50
N ILE A 742 25.37 -9.49 -9.22
CA ILE A 742 25.37 -8.39 -8.23
C ILE A 742 25.81 -8.86 -6.83
N LEU A 743 25.52 -10.11 -6.46
CA LEU A 743 25.92 -10.71 -5.18
C LEU A 743 27.42 -11.00 -5.10
N GLY A 744 28.10 -11.12 -6.24
CA GLY A 744 29.55 -11.41 -6.31
C GLY A 744 30.45 -10.21 -6.50
N ILE A 745 29.90 -8.98 -6.52
CA ILE A 745 30.67 -7.75 -6.73
C ILE A 745 31.71 -7.52 -5.62
N SER A 746 31.37 -7.88 -4.37
CA SER A 746 32.29 -7.81 -3.23
C SER A 746 33.47 -8.78 -3.33
N LYS A 747 33.33 -9.88 -4.09
CA LYS A 747 34.37 -10.87 -4.37
C LYS A 747 34.99 -10.71 -5.76
N LEU A 748 34.79 -9.56 -6.40
CA LEU A 748 35.36 -9.23 -7.72
C LEU A 748 34.99 -10.23 -8.83
N ILE A 749 33.72 -10.62 -8.92
CA ILE A 749 33.26 -11.52 -9.98
C ILE A 749 33.32 -10.86 -11.38
N GLY A 750 33.61 -11.66 -12.40
CA GLY A 750 33.46 -11.27 -13.82
C GLY A 750 32.00 -11.14 -14.24
N LEU A 751 31.76 -10.42 -15.35
CA LEU A 751 30.39 -10.10 -15.81
C LEU A 751 29.98 -10.81 -17.11
N SER A 752 30.90 -11.51 -17.78
CA SER A 752 30.63 -12.19 -19.05
C SER A 752 30.05 -13.60 -18.87
N ASP A 753 29.02 -13.96 -19.64
CA ASP A 753 28.36 -15.27 -19.60
C ASP A 753 28.96 -16.28 -20.59
N ARG A 754 30.20 -16.72 -20.34
CA ARG A 754 30.92 -17.63 -21.26
C ARG A 754 31.24 -19.00 -20.67
N ASP A 755 31.46 -19.08 -19.36
CA ASP A 755 31.85 -20.32 -18.69
C ASP A 755 30.82 -20.74 -17.63
N ARG A 756 30.83 -22.03 -17.26
CA ARG A 756 29.89 -22.61 -16.30
C ARG A 756 30.54 -23.66 -15.40
N PHE A 757 30.03 -23.82 -14.18
CA PHE A 757 30.28 -24.99 -13.35
C PHE A 757 29.35 -26.15 -13.73
N GLU A 758 29.75 -27.40 -13.45
CA GLU A 758 28.91 -28.59 -13.67
C GLU A 758 28.97 -29.47 -12.41
N LEU A 759 27.81 -29.71 -11.78
CA LEU A 759 27.66 -30.51 -10.57
C LEU A 759 26.63 -31.63 -10.79
N ASN A 760 26.79 -32.74 -10.07
CA ASN A 760 25.72 -33.70 -9.80
C ASN A 760 25.04 -33.41 -8.44
N GLY A 761 23.92 -34.08 -8.17
CA GLY A 761 23.15 -33.87 -6.95
C GLY A 761 23.92 -34.06 -5.63
N GLN A 762 24.82 -35.04 -5.57
CA GLN A 762 25.65 -35.27 -4.38
C GLN A 762 26.67 -34.14 -4.20
N GLN A 763 27.29 -33.69 -5.29
CA GLN A 763 28.24 -32.57 -5.28
C GLN A 763 27.57 -31.25 -4.89
N LEU A 764 26.29 -31.06 -5.25
CA LEU A 764 25.50 -29.92 -4.77
C LEU A 764 25.38 -29.96 -3.24
N LEU A 765 24.97 -31.10 -2.66
CA LEU A 765 24.81 -31.23 -1.21
C LEU A 765 26.14 -31.09 -0.46
N GLU A 766 27.23 -31.62 -1.01
CA GLU A 766 28.58 -31.46 -0.47
C GLU A 766 28.99 -29.99 -0.46
N TRP A 767 28.81 -29.25 -1.56
CA TRP A 767 29.12 -27.84 -1.64
C TRP A 767 28.34 -27.01 -0.60
N LEU A 768 27.05 -27.28 -0.43
CA LEU A 768 26.20 -26.56 0.54
C LEU A 768 26.63 -26.76 2.00
N LYS A 769 27.15 -27.96 2.34
CA LYS A 769 27.49 -28.34 3.73
C LYS A 769 28.96 -28.10 4.11
N THR A 770 29.87 -27.96 3.14
CA THR A 770 31.32 -27.89 3.38
C THR A 770 31.77 -26.50 3.83
N GLU A 771 32.68 -26.38 4.81
CA GLU A 771 33.24 -25.09 5.25
C GLU A 771 34.06 -24.36 4.16
N ASP A 772 34.79 -25.09 3.31
CA ASP A 772 35.59 -24.57 2.18
C ASP A 772 34.86 -24.78 0.82
N GLY A 773 33.69 -24.15 0.67
CA GLY A 773 32.78 -24.36 -0.46
C GLY A 773 33.36 -23.93 -1.81
N ALA A 774 34.13 -22.82 -1.86
CA ALA A 774 34.74 -22.32 -3.08
C ALA A 774 35.75 -23.33 -3.69
N LYS A 775 36.60 -23.94 -2.85
CA LYS A 775 37.56 -24.95 -3.30
C LYS A 775 36.87 -26.22 -3.78
N ASN A 776 35.82 -26.65 -3.09
CA ASN A 776 35.00 -27.81 -3.50
C ASN A 776 34.40 -27.57 -4.91
N LEU A 777 33.78 -26.42 -5.13
CA LEU A 777 33.18 -26.05 -6.43
C LEU A 777 34.22 -26.10 -7.57
N ARG A 778 35.43 -25.58 -7.32
CA ARG A 778 36.52 -25.60 -8.30
C ARG A 778 37.02 -27.01 -8.61
N ALA A 779 37.07 -27.90 -7.61
CA ALA A 779 37.48 -29.30 -7.80
C ALA A 779 36.56 -30.06 -8.77
N HIS A 780 35.30 -29.65 -8.88
CA HIS A 780 34.30 -30.26 -9.77
C HIS A 780 34.28 -29.65 -11.19
N THR A 781 35.13 -28.66 -11.48
CA THR A 781 35.21 -28.06 -12.82
C THR A 781 35.95 -28.99 -13.79
N ARG A 782 35.20 -29.74 -14.63
CA ARG A 782 35.81 -30.54 -15.71
C ARG A 782 36.59 -29.64 -16.68
N ARG A 783 37.90 -29.88 -16.82
CA ARG A 783 38.74 -29.25 -17.85
C ARG A 783 38.37 -29.82 -19.22
N PHE A 784 37.48 -29.18 -19.96
CA PHE A 784 37.29 -29.52 -21.37
C PHE A 784 38.52 -29.12 -22.18
N GLY A 785 39.18 -30.13 -22.74
CA GLY A 785 40.06 -30.04 -23.91
C GLY A 785 39.24 -30.14 -25.20
N ALA A 786 39.85 -29.68 -26.29
CA ALA A 786 39.29 -29.50 -27.63
C ALA A 786 38.44 -30.66 -28.17
N ALA A 787 37.32 -30.33 -28.83
CA ALA A 787 36.83 -30.99 -30.05
C ALA A 787 35.63 -30.25 -30.66
N GLU A 788 35.73 -30.05 -31.98
CA GLU A 788 34.68 -29.77 -32.98
C GLU A 788 34.18 -28.31 -33.12
N GLU A 789 35.03 -27.49 -33.73
CA GLU A 789 34.62 -26.35 -34.55
C GLU A 789 33.87 -26.86 -35.79
N GLY A 790 32.55 -26.65 -35.81
CA GLY A 790 31.78 -26.62 -37.06
C GLY A 790 32.03 -25.28 -37.76
N GLU A 791 32.54 -25.34 -38.99
CA GLU A 791 32.86 -24.20 -39.85
C GLU A 791 31.69 -23.20 -39.94
N ALA A 792 31.93 -21.97 -39.49
CA ALA A 792 31.08 -20.82 -39.80
C ALA A 792 31.87 -19.86 -40.69
N THR A 793 31.31 -19.68 -41.88
CA THR A 793 31.79 -18.97 -43.07
C THR A 793 32.25 -17.54 -42.77
N LYS A 794 33.46 -17.18 -43.24
CA LYS A 794 33.95 -15.79 -43.32
C LYS A 794 33.12 -15.04 -44.37
N LEU A 795 32.49 -13.93 -43.97
CA LEU A 795 32.00 -12.90 -44.88
C LEU A 795 32.78 -11.61 -44.63
N GLU A 796 33.28 -11.05 -45.73
CA GLU A 796 34.27 -9.99 -45.82
C GLU A 796 33.70 -8.62 -45.44
N LEU A 797 34.54 -7.84 -44.75
CA LEU A 797 34.33 -6.43 -44.43
C LEU A 797 34.57 -5.59 -45.68
N HIS A 798 33.50 -5.01 -46.25
CA HIS A 798 33.62 -3.86 -47.14
C HIS A 798 33.58 -2.57 -46.31
N ALA A 799 34.64 -1.78 -46.44
CA ALA A 799 34.72 -0.42 -45.97
C ALA A 799 34.08 0.51 -47.02
N GLU A 800 33.10 1.32 -46.61
CA GLU A 800 32.66 2.48 -47.39
C GLU A 800 32.62 3.75 -46.52
N SER A 801 32.98 4.83 -47.20
CA SER A 801 33.38 6.17 -46.76
C SER A 801 32.21 7.05 -46.32
N PRO A 802 32.46 8.16 -45.60
CA PRO A 802 31.40 9.05 -45.10
C PRO A 802 30.87 9.96 -46.22
N THR A 803 29.54 10.08 -46.33
CA THR A 803 28.91 11.12 -47.16
C THR A 803 27.77 11.83 -46.41
N ASN A 804 27.99 13.13 -46.26
CA ASN A 804 27.08 14.27 -46.10
C ASN A 804 25.61 14.03 -45.70
N VAL A 805 25.29 14.53 -44.51
CA VAL A 805 23.95 14.89 -44.05
C VAL A 805 23.55 16.24 -44.66
N PRO A 806 22.35 16.38 -45.27
CA PRO A 806 21.71 17.68 -45.43
C PRO A 806 20.93 18.04 -44.17
N GLU A 807 21.24 19.21 -43.62
CA GLU A 807 20.39 19.93 -42.68
C GLU A 807 19.06 20.27 -43.36
N ASP A 808 17.95 19.94 -42.73
CA ASP A 808 16.74 20.75 -42.82
C ASP A 808 15.96 20.66 -41.49
N ALA A 809 16.12 21.72 -40.70
CA ALA A 809 15.41 21.94 -39.46
C ALA A 809 14.02 22.52 -39.78
N ALA A 810 13.01 21.67 -39.85
CA ALA A 810 11.63 22.10 -39.79
C ALA A 810 11.23 22.27 -38.31
N LYS A 811 11.06 23.53 -37.89
CA LYS A 811 10.42 23.90 -36.61
C LYS A 811 8.97 23.43 -36.63
N GLU A 812 8.64 22.45 -35.80
CA GLU A 812 7.25 22.21 -35.41
C GLU A 812 6.86 23.18 -34.26
N PRO A 813 5.62 23.68 -34.28
CA PRO A 813 5.19 24.77 -33.41
C PRO A 813 5.02 24.31 -31.96
N GLU A 814 5.55 25.10 -31.02
CA GLU A 814 5.21 25.04 -29.60
C GLU A 814 3.69 25.22 -29.46
N LEU A 815 2.99 24.14 -29.11
CA LEU A 815 1.62 24.23 -28.62
C LEU A 815 1.67 24.83 -27.21
N PRO A 816 0.87 25.86 -26.92
CA PRO A 816 0.79 26.43 -25.58
C PRO A 816 0.10 25.40 -24.68
N PHE A 817 0.88 24.75 -23.81
CA PHE A 817 0.32 23.98 -22.71
C PHE A 817 -0.47 24.95 -21.80
N PRO A 818 -1.75 24.67 -21.51
CA PRO A 818 -2.46 25.42 -20.48
C PRO A 818 -1.76 25.15 -19.14
N GLU A 819 -1.31 26.23 -18.48
CA GLU A 819 -0.86 26.16 -17.09
C GLU A 819 -2.03 25.68 -16.23
N PHE A 820 -1.97 24.41 -15.81
CA PHE A 820 -2.85 23.92 -14.76
C PHE A 820 -2.52 24.67 -13.47
N LYS A 821 -3.54 25.38 -12.94
CA LYS A 821 -3.49 25.98 -11.61
C LYS A 821 -3.00 24.93 -10.62
N LYS A 822 -1.91 25.24 -9.93
CA LYS A 822 -1.40 24.44 -8.81
C LYS A 822 -2.56 24.07 -7.90
N SER A 823 -2.82 22.77 -7.76
CA SER A 823 -3.60 22.24 -6.66
C SER A 823 -3.05 22.82 -5.36
N THR A 824 -3.95 23.18 -4.45
CA THR A 824 -3.68 23.65 -3.08
C THR A 824 -2.51 22.86 -2.49
N SER A 825 -1.50 23.55 -1.97
CA SER A 825 -0.29 22.86 -1.52
C SER A 825 -0.64 21.95 -0.34
N ILE A 826 -0.02 20.76 -0.25
CA ILE A 826 -0.22 19.83 0.88
C ILE A 826 -0.03 20.54 2.24
N ARG A 827 0.81 21.57 2.30
CA ARG A 827 1.01 22.42 3.47
C ARG A 827 -0.22 23.24 3.86
N ASP A 828 -1.02 23.69 2.89
CA ASP A 828 -2.29 24.40 3.15
C ASP A 828 -3.34 23.46 3.75
N VAL A 829 -3.35 22.20 3.31
CA VAL A 829 -4.22 21.13 3.85
C VAL A 829 -3.79 20.72 5.27
N VAL A 830 -2.49 20.55 5.51
CA VAL A 830 -1.92 20.23 6.83
C VAL A 830 -2.25 21.31 7.87
N ASN A 831 -2.24 22.58 7.47
CA ASN A 831 -2.61 23.70 8.34
C ASN A 831 -4.11 23.72 8.69
N ALA A 832 -4.98 23.19 7.82
CA ALA A 832 -6.43 23.09 8.06
C ALA A 832 -6.80 21.93 9.02
N HIS A 833 -6.00 20.88 9.11
CA HIS A 833 -6.30 19.67 9.90
C HIS A 833 -6.07 19.78 11.42
N GLY A 834 -5.46 20.88 11.90
CA GLY A 834 -5.25 21.11 13.33
C GLY A 834 -4.44 20.00 14.00
N ILE A 835 -3.22 19.73 13.50
CA ILE A 835 -2.28 18.75 14.09
C ILE A 835 -2.21 18.96 15.63
N PRO A 836 -2.38 17.92 16.46
CA PRO A 836 -2.29 18.08 17.91
C PRO A 836 -0.97 18.74 18.32
N ARG A 837 -1.00 19.54 19.38
CA ARG A 837 0.22 20.14 19.94
C ARG A 837 0.89 19.13 20.84
N VAL A 838 2.21 19.00 20.71
CA VAL A 838 3.04 18.29 21.67
C VAL A 838 4.04 19.26 22.30
N ARG A 839 4.17 19.19 23.62
CA ARG A 839 5.16 19.96 24.38
C ARG A 839 5.97 19.02 25.24
N THR A 840 7.28 19.19 25.19
CA THR A 840 8.19 18.59 26.16
C THR A 840 8.24 19.49 27.40
N ILE A 841 7.97 18.92 28.56
CA ILE A 841 7.82 19.64 29.82
C ILE A 841 8.72 18.97 30.86
N GLU A 842 9.32 19.78 31.73
CA GLU A 842 10.08 19.27 32.87
C GLU A 842 9.15 18.62 33.89
N LEU A 843 9.64 17.59 34.60
CA LEU A 843 8.81 16.87 35.57
C LEU A 843 8.22 17.83 36.61
N GLU A 844 8.99 18.84 37.03
CA GLU A 844 8.62 19.85 38.00
C GLU A 844 7.36 20.64 37.60
N GLU A 845 7.15 20.83 36.31
CA GLU A 845 6.04 21.59 35.73
C GLU A 845 4.79 20.72 35.44
N ALA A 846 4.87 19.41 35.66
CA ALA A 846 3.74 18.50 35.43
C ALA A 846 2.59 18.78 36.41
N PRO A 847 1.32 18.84 35.93
CA PRO A 847 0.17 19.14 36.78
C PRO A 847 -0.17 17.97 37.71
N CYS A 848 -1.08 18.20 38.65
CA CYS A 848 -1.72 17.09 39.37
C CYS A 848 -2.53 16.23 38.40
N ILE A 849 -2.35 14.91 38.50
CA ILE A 849 -2.95 13.92 37.59
C ILE A 849 -3.97 13.08 38.38
N GLN A 850 -5.04 12.63 37.74
CA GLN A 850 -6.04 11.78 38.39
C GLN A 850 -5.61 10.30 38.35
N ASN A 851 -5.17 9.82 37.19
CA ASN A 851 -4.74 8.44 36.99
C ASN A 851 -3.29 8.39 36.51
N LEU A 852 -2.45 7.69 37.26
CA LEU A 852 -1.08 7.37 36.85
C LEU A 852 -1.03 5.91 36.39
N VAL A 853 -0.72 5.69 35.11
CA VAL A 853 -0.55 4.34 34.55
C VAL A 853 0.92 3.97 34.61
N VAL A 854 1.24 2.85 35.24
CA VAL A 854 2.62 2.35 35.41
C VAL A 854 2.75 0.91 34.98
N SER A 855 3.97 0.53 34.62
CA SER A 855 4.32 -0.87 34.40
C SER A 855 4.73 -1.53 35.72
N LEU A 856 4.23 -2.74 35.98
CA LEU A 856 4.80 -3.63 36.99
C LEU A 856 6.10 -4.30 36.52
N GLY A 857 6.58 -3.95 35.32
CA GLY A 857 7.59 -4.64 34.52
C GLY A 857 8.93 -4.95 35.18
N PHE A 858 9.79 -5.55 34.37
CA PHE A 858 11.05 -6.17 34.78
C PHE A 858 12.28 -5.25 34.63
N GLU A 859 12.17 -4.12 33.93
CA GLU A 859 13.30 -3.21 33.74
C GLU A 859 13.63 -2.45 35.06
N GLU A 860 14.92 -2.28 35.37
CA GLU A 860 15.41 -1.61 36.59
C GLU A 860 14.79 -0.22 36.81
N ARG A 861 14.48 0.49 35.73
CA ARG A 861 13.94 1.85 35.75
C ARG A 861 12.44 1.96 36.04
N CYS A 862 11.66 0.88 35.97
CA CYS A 862 10.20 0.94 36.09
C CYS A 862 9.75 1.49 37.44
N LEU A 863 10.19 0.86 38.54
CA LEU A 863 9.81 1.29 39.89
C LEU A 863 10.39 2.66 40.26
N PRO A 864 11.67 2.99 39.98
CA PRO A 864 12.19 4.33 40.18
C PRO A 864 11.42 5.41 39.42
N SER A 865 11.01 5.15 38.17
CA SER A 865 10.19 6.08 37.39
C SER A 865 8.83 6.30 38.03
N ALA A 866 8.11 5.22 38.34
CA ALA A 866 6.83 5.26 39.04
C ALA A 866 6.91 6.04 40.35
N LYS A 867 7.98 5.85 41.15
CA LYS A 867 8.22 6.61 42.38
C LYS A 867 8.37 8.11 42.11
N ARG A 868 9.24 8.50 41.16
CA ARG A 868 9.46 9.92 40.83
C ARG A 868 8.16 10.59 40.39
N LEU A 869 7.41 9.94 39.50
CA LEU A 869 6.15 10.45 38.98
C LEU A 869 5.09 10.55 40.08
N ALA A 870 4.84 9.48 40.84
CA ALA A 870 3.79 9.43 41.85
C ALA A 870 3.97 10.47 42.97
N HIS A 871 5.20 10.71 43.42
CA HIS A 871 5.48 11.72 44.44
C HIS A 871 5.25 13.15 43.94
N HIS A 872 5.49 13.38 42.64
CA HIS A 872 5.36 14.70 42.04
C HIS A 872 3.91 15.02 41.64
N VAL A 873 3.27 14.14 40.86
CA VAL A 873 1.93 14.40 40.30
C VAL A 873 0.78 14.04 41.23
N ARG A 874 1.07 13.36 42.35
CA ARG A 874 0.13 12.96 43.43
C ARG A 874 -1.19 12.38 42.89
N PRO A 875 -1.14 11.21 42.23
CA PRO A 875 -2.31 10.62 41.58
C PRO A 875 -3.36 10.16 42.59
N LYS A 876 -4.64 10.19 42.18
CA LYS A 876 -5.72 9.56 42.96
C LYS A 876 -5.77 8.05 42.77
N ASN A 877 -5.43 7.59 41.57
CA ASN A 877 -5.45 6.18 41.18
C ASN A 877 -4.13 5.81 40.50
N ILE A 878 -3.57 4.66 40.86
CA ILE A 878 -2.43 4.03 40.17
C ILE A 878 -2.94 2.78 39.48
N VAL A 879 -2.86 2.75 38.15
CA VAL A 879 -3.20 1.60 37.31
C VAL A 879 -1.90 0.91 36.90
N ALA A 880 -1.70 -0.32 37.36
CA ALA A 880 -0.45 -1.05 37.20
C ALA A 880 -0.63 -2.22 36.22
N ILE A 881 0.11 -2.17 35.10
CA ILE A 881 0.05 -3.17 34.03
C ILE A 881 0.99 -4.34 34.36
N GLU A 882 0.43 -5.53 34.46
CA GLU A 882 1.13 -6.79 34.76
C GLU A 882 1.50 -7.54 33.47
N TYR A 883 2.74 -7.97 33.35
CA TYR A 883 3.24 -8.82 32.25
C TYR A 883 3.52 -10.24 32.74
N GLY A 884 3.72 -11.19 31.82
CA GLY A 884 4.04 -12.59 32.16
C GLY A 884 5.40 -12.81 32.86
N ILE A 885 6.21 -11.77 33.03
CA ILE A 885 7.51 -11.81 33.72
C ILE A 885 7.33 -11.27 35.15
N PRO A 886 7.91 -11.91 36.19
CA PRO A 886 7.82 -11.46 37.57
C PRO A 886 8.22 -9.98 37.74
N GLY A 887 7.29 -9.20 38.29
CA GLY A 887 7.41 -7.75 38.42
C GLY A 887 7.54 -7.24 39.86
N LYS A 888 7.46 -5.92 40.01
CA LYS A 888 7.56 -5.20 41.31
C LYS A 888 6.19 -4.86 41.91
N LEU A 889 5.32 -5.87 42.02
CA LEU A 889 3.93 -5.68 42.47
C LEU A 889 3.85 -5.15 43.91
N THR A 890 4.54 -5.80 44.84
CA THR A 890 4.49 -5.45 46.27
C THR A 890 5.01 -4.02 46.51
N GLU A 891 6.12 -3.67 45.88
CA GLU A 891 6.72 -2.33 46.01
C GLU A 891 5.84 -1.24 45.39
N THR A 892 5.19 -1.51 44.25
CA THR A 892 4.26 -0.56 43.62
C THR A 892 2.97 -0.39 44.42
N GLN A 893 2.45 -1.47 45.04
CA GLN A 893 1.32 -1.38 45.97
C GLN A 893 1.65 -0.57 47.22
N GLN A 894 2.87 -0.71 47.74
CA GLN A 894 3.36 0.09 48.86
C GLN A 894 3.46 1.57 48.46
N LEU A 895 3.99 1.87 47.27
CA LEU A 895 4.02 3.24 46.72
C LEU A 895 2.62 3.86 46.65
N ALA A 896 1.61 3.11 46.18
CA ALA A 896 0.22 3.60 46.13
C ALA A 896 -0.31 3.98 47.52
N LYS A 897 -0.01 3.16 48.55
CA LYS A 897 -0.36 3.48 49.94
C LYS A 897 0.38 4.71 50.47
N GLU A 898 1.67 4.84 50.15
CA GLU A 898 2.51 5.97 50.57
C GLU A 898 2.00 7.31 50.04
N VAL A 899 1.53 7.35 48.78
CA VAL A 899 0.98 8.58 48.17
C VAL A 899 -0.54 8.74 48.36
N GLY A 900 -1.21 7.80 49.03
CA GLY A 900 -2.65 7.84 49.28
C GLY A 900 -3.53 7.57 48.05
N ALA A 901 -3.01 6.86 47.06
CA ALA A 901 -3.73 6.50 45.83
C ALA A 901 -4.42 5.13 45.92
N SER A 902 -5.53 4.97 45.21
CA SER A 902 -6.10 3.65 44.95
C SER A 902 -5.19 2.85 44.00
N PHE A 903 -5.23 1.52 44.09
CA PHE A 903 -4.39 0.64 43.27
C PHE A 903 -5.26 -0.33 42.47
N GLN A 904 -5.10 -0.32 41.14
CA GLN A 904 -5.74 -1.25 40.22
C GLN A 904 -4.67 -2.04 39.47
N LYS A 905 -4.83 -3.36 39.40
CA LYS A 905 -3.99 -4.24 38.59
C LYS A 905 -4.73 -4.64 37.32
N VAL A 906 -4.06 -4.56 36.17
CA VAL A 906 -4.61 -4.99 34.87
C VAL A 906 -3.58 -5.87 34.18
N ARG A 907 -3.98 -7.02 33.61
CA ARG A 907 -3.05 -7.88 32.87
C ARG A 907 -2.83 -7.33 31.46
N SER A 908 -1.61 -7.46 30.93
CA SER A 908 -1.29 -7.00 29.57
C SER A 908 -2.16 -7.65 28.50
N ASP A 909 -2.51 -8.92 28.67
CA ASP A 909 -3.31 -9.68 27.71
C ASP A 909 -4.76 -9.19 27.69
N GLU A 910 -5.30 -8.79 28.85
CA GLU A 910 -6.63 -8.20 28.99
C GLU A 910 -6.68 -6.83 28.26
N LEU A 911 -5.69 -5.97 28.50
CA LEU A 911 -5.54 -4.70 27.78
C LEU A 911 -5.43 -4.92 26.27
N ASN A 912 -4.64 -5.90 25.84
CA ASN A 912 -4.47 -6.20 24.42
C ASN A 912 -5.74 -6.84 23.80
N SER A 913 -6.57 -7.53 24.58
CA SER A 913 -7.87 -8.06 24.13
C SER A 913 -8.98 -7.01 24.05
N GLY A 914 -8.72 -5.76 24.45
CA GLY A 914 -9.68 -4.66 24.37
C GLY A 914 -10.52 -4.43 25.63
N VAL A 915 -10.03 -4.86 26.80
CA VAL A 915 -10.67 -4.52 28.07
C VAL A 915 -10.54 -3.01 28.31
N ASP A 916 -11.69 -2.33 28.35
CA ASP A 916 -11.79 -0.88 28.48
C ASP A 916 -11.36 -0.45 29.89
N ILE A 917 -10.23 0.27 30.00
CA ILE A 917 -9.79 0.83 31.29
C ILE A 917 -10.47 2.19 31.46
N ALA A 918 -11.31 2.31 32.49
CA ALA A 918 -12.01 3.56 32.81
C ALA A 918 -11.05 4.63 33.36
N LEU A 919 -10.34 5.32 32.46
CA LEU A 919 -9.41 6.40 32.77
C LEU A 919 -10.10 7.77 32.60
N HIS A 920 -10.86 8.19 33.61
CA HIS A 920 -11.53 9.50 33.61
C HIS A 920 -10.61 10.62 34.14
N GLY A 921 -10.68 11.80 33.52
CA GLY A 921 -9.93 12.99 33.93
C GLY A 921 -8.51 13.01 33.39
N LYS A 922 -7.61 13.78 34.00
CA LYS A 922 -6.21 13.88 33.53
C LYS A 922 -5.46 12.57 33.78
N VAL A 923 -4.82 12.04 32.74
CA VAL A 923 -4.08 10.77 32.75
C VAL A 923 -2.61 11.03 32.43
N LEU A 924 -1.72 10.40 33.19
CA LEU A 924 -0.29 10.31 32.87
C LEU A 924 0.12 8.85 32.69
N ILE A 925 0.70 8.54 31.52
CA ILE A 925 1.16 7.21 31.17
C ILE A 925 2.69 7.14 31.28
N ASP A 926 3.20 6.32 32.20
CA ASP A 926 4.63 6.02 32.28
C ASP A 926 5.00 4.93 31.25
N ALA A 927 5.52 5.36 30.10
CA ALA A 927 5.96 4.47 29.04
C ALA A 927 7.27 3.73 29.37
N SER A 928 7.97 4.08 30.47
CA SER A 928 9.31 3.60 30.79
C SER A 928 9.44 2.08 30.92
N GLY A 929 8.35 1.37 31.23
CA GLY A 929 8.32 -0.09 31.32
C GLY A 929 7.20 -0.76 30.53
N LEU A 930 6.46 -0.02 29.70
CA LEU A 930 5.32 -0.57 28.96
C LEU A 930 5.77 -1.13 27.60
N THR A 931 5.10 -2.18 27.14
CA THR A 931 5.28 -2.69 25.77
C THR A 931 4.65 -1.74 24.76
N LYS A 932 5.13 -1.77 23.52
CA LYS A 932 4.64 -0.86 22.47
C LYS A 932 3.13 -0.98 22.20
N PRO A 933 2.53 -2.19 22.14
CA PRO A 933 1.07 -2.32 22.00
C PRO A 933 0.31 -1.66 23.16
N ALA A 934 0.80 -1.80 24.40
CA ALA A 934 0.17 -1.17 25.57
C ALA A 934 0.29 0.36 25.54
N ILE A 935 1.46 0.90 25.19
CA ILE A 935 1.65 2.35 25.02
C ILE A 935 0.69 2.88 23.97
N PHE A 936 0.64 2.25 22.79
CA PHE A 936 -0.21 2.67 21.68
C PHE A 936 -1.70 2.73 22.11
N LYS A 937 -2.24 1.65 22.68
CA LYS A 937 -3.64 1.57 23.10
C LYS A 937 -3.99 2.61 24.17
N LEU A 938 -3.19 2.68 25.24
CA LEU A 938 -3.45 3.60 26.35
C LEU A 938 -3.41 5.07 25.92
N ILE A 939 -2.44 5.44 25.07
CA ILE A 939 -2.31 6.80 24.54
C ILE A 939 -3.50 7.13 23.65
N LYS A 940 -3.84 6.24 22.71
CA LYS A 940 -4.95 6.42 21.77
C LYS A 940 -6.27 6.60 22.52
N GLU A 941 -6.62 5.64 23.39
CA GLU A 941 -7.88 5.66 24.14
C GLU A 941 -7.99 6.88 25.06
N SER A 942 -6.91 7.23 25.76
CA SER A 942 -6.90 8.39 26.65
C SER A 942 -7.05 9.71 25.89
N PHE A 943 -6.40 9.83 24.73
CA PHE A 943 -6.48 11.03 23.90
C PHE A 943 -7.85 11.15 23.22
N THR A 944 -8.39 10.06 22.67
CA THR A 944 -9.73 10.06 22.06
C THR A 944 -10.82 10.45 23.08
N LYS A 945 -10.71 9.99 24.33
CA LYS A 945 -11.70 10.30 25.39
C LYS A 945 -11.56 11.71 25.97
N ASN A 946 -10.33 12.19 26.19
CA ASN A 946 -10.10 13.43 26.95
C ASN A 946 -9.62 14.63 26.11
N GLY A 947 -9.20 14.42 24.87
CA GLY A 947 -8.56 15.45 24.02
C GLY A 947 -7.19 15.93 24.50
N GLU A 948 -6.68 15.38 25.61
CA GLU A 948 -5.40 15.68 26.24
C GLU A 948 -4.87 14.41 26.91
N VAL A 949 -3.57 14.12 26.77
CA VAL A 949 -2.91 13.02 27.48
C VAL A 949 -1.47 13.40 27.84
N TRP A 950 -1.04 13.00 29.03
CA TRP A 950 0.33 13.19 29.50
C TRP A 950 1.06 11.86 29.42
N ALA A 951 2.33 11.89 29.03
CA ALA A 951 3.15 10.69 28.98
C ALA A 951 4.57 10.96 29.46
N ALA A 952 5.19 9.98 30.10
CA ALA A 952 6.55 10.10 30.61
C ALA A 952 7.44 8.98 30.08
N ILE A 953 8.70 9.33 29.76
CA ILE A 953 9.76 8.38 29.46
C ILE A 953 10.94 8.66 30.39
N THR A 954 11.34 7.65 31.15
CA THR A 954 12.60 7.65 31.88
C THR A 954 13.63 6.90 31.08
N GLU A 955 14.69 7.61 30.68
CA GLU A 955 15.77 7.06 29.88
C GLU A 955 16.68 6.16 30.73
N PRO A 956 17.33 5.13 30.15
CA PRO A 956 18.42 4.41 30.80
C PRO A 956 19.68 5.27 30.84
N ASN A 957 20.61 4.97 31.76
CA ASN A 957 21.93 5.59 31.76
C ASN A 957 22.82 4.99 30.66
N GLU A 958 22.64 3.70 30.38
CA GLU A 958 23.40 2.97 29.38
C GLU A 958 22.43 2.26 28.42
N TYR A 959 22.50 2.61 27.14
CA TYR A 959 21.67 2.01 26.10
C TYR A 959 22.32 0.73 25.54
N GLN A 960 21.52 -0.32 25.39
CA GLN A 960 21.91 -1.53 24.67
C GLN A 960 21.25 -1.54 23.26
N PRO A 961 21.99 -1.83 22.18
CA PRO A 961 23.43 -2.12 22.16
C PRO A 961 24.25 -0.85 22.42
N THR A 962 25.47 -0.99 22.97
CA THR A 962 26.32 0.17 23.33
C THR A 962 26.93 0.81 22.08
N GLU A 963 27.38 2.08 22.19
CA GLU A 963 28.11 2.73 21.08
C GLU A 963 29.43 2.00 20.78
N THR A 964 30.04 1.32 21.77
CA THR A 964 31.23 0.48 21.55
C THR A 964 30.89 -0.75 20.72
N ASP A 965 29.82 -1.48 21.05
CA ASP A 965 29.37 -2.65 20.28
C ASP A 965 29.05 -2.26 18.83
N LEU A 966 28.34 -1.14 18.66
CA LEU A 966 28.00 -0.61 17.34
C LEU A 966 29.25 -0.16 16.58
N SER A 967 30.20 0.52 17.24
CA SER A 967 31.46 0.91 16.61
C SER A 967 32.30 -0.29 16.16
N ALA A 968 32.33 -1.37 16.94
CA ALA A 968 33.02 -2.60 16.58
C ALA A 968 32.37 -3.30 15.37
N ALA A 969 31.04 -3.22 15.26
CA ALA A 969 30.31 -3.73 14.10
C ALA A 969 30.48 -2.87 12.83
N ILE A 970 30.70 -1.56 12.99
CA ILE A 970 30.69 -0.57 11.89
C ILE A 970 32.10 -0.18 11.42
N GLY A 971 33.12 -0.27 12.28
CA GLY A 971 34.49 0.16 12.00
C GLY A 971 34.65 1.67 11.81
N ASP A 972 35.64 2.09 11.03
CA ASP A 972 36.03 3.50 10.77
C ASP A 972 35.03 4.27 9.87
N GLY A 973 33.88 3.67 9.53
CA GLY A 973 32.81 4.30 8.78
C GLY A 973 33.01 4.42 7.26
N VAL A 974 34.23 4.20 6.74
CA VAL A 974 34.52 4.20 5.29
C VAL A 974 34.19 2.83 4.65
N ASP A 975 34.35 1.75 5.42
CA ASP A 975 34.20 0.34 4.97
C ASP A 975 32.88 -0.32 5.44
N PHE A 976 31.80 0.46 5.54
CA PHE A 976 30.46 -0.03 5.93
C PHE A 976 29.95 -1.22 5.07
N TRP A 977 30.60 -1.50 3.94
CA TRP A 977 30.11 -2.33 2.83
C TRP A 977 30.76 -3.72 2.74
N GLY A 978 31.48 -4.13 3.79
CA GLY A 978 32.08 -5.46 3.88
C GLY A 978 31.13 -6.54 4.38
N ASP A 979 31.45 -7.78 4.03
CA ASP A 979 30.79 -9.02 4.47
C ASP A 979 30.72 -9.18 6.00
N ALA A 980 31.78 -8.76 6.70
CA ALA A 980 31.94 -8.91 8.15
C ALA A 980 31.00 -8.01 8.98
N GLY A 981 30.75 -6.77 8.56
CA GLY A 981 29.87 -5.85 9.32
C GLY A 981 28.41 -6.29 9.33
N VAL A 982 27.98 -7.01 8.28
CA VAL A 982 26.64 -7.61 8.17
C VAL A 982 26.43 -8.73 9.20
N GLU A 983 27.44 -9.58 9.41
CA GLU A 983 27.41 -10.66 10.39
C GLU A 983 27.36 -10.11 11.81
N THR A 984 28.25 -9.16 12.14
CA THR A 984 28.30 -8.57 13.48
C THR A 984 26.99 -7.86 13.84
N LEU A 985 26.38 -7.12 12.91
CA LEU A 985 25.08 -6.47 13.17
C LEU A 985 23.95 -7.49 13.41
N SER A 986 23.99 -8.63 12.73
CA SER A 986 22.98 -9.68 12.84
C SER A 986 23.01 -10.44 14.17
N GLU A 987 24.15 -10.42 14.88
CA GLU A 987 24.28 -10.94 16.24
C GLU A 987 23.86 -9.93 17.31
N ILE A 988 23.83 -8.64 16.96
CA ILE A 988 23.43 -7.54 17.86
C ILE A 988 21.90 -7.40 17.92
N LEU A 989 21.19 -8.50 18.20
CA LEU A 989 19.75 -8.52 18.51
C LEU A 989 19.52 -8.25 20.01
N SER A 990 19.99 -7.09 20.49
CA SER A 990 19.95 -6.77 21.92
C SER A 990 18.52 -6.78 22.53
N GLY A 991 18.26 -7.72 23.45
CA GLY A 991 17.05 -7.76 24.28
C GLY A 991 15.85 -8.54 23.73
N ASP A 992 15.97 -9.18 22.56
CA ASP A 992 14.91 -9.99 21.94
C ASP A 992 15.41 -11.41 21.62
N LYS A 993 14.61 -12.44 21.91
CA LYS A 993 14.87 -13.81 21.44
C LYS A 993 14.01 -14.15 20.22
N LEU A 994 14.64 -14.77 19.22
CA LEU A 994 13.99 -15.29 18.01
C LEU A 994 13.24 -16.62 18.28
N PRO A 995 12.23 -16.99 17.47
CA PRO A 995 11.72 -16.26 16.29
C PRO A 995 10.82 -15.07 16.64
N TYR A 996 10.72 -14.12 15.72
CA TYR A 996 9.69 -13.09 15.78
C TYR A 996 8.34 -13.62 15.26
N GLY A 997 7.25 -12.97 15.66
CA GLY A 997 5.93 -13.13 15.05
C GLY A 997 5.25 -11.77 14.87
N VAL A 998 4.45 -11.64 13.82
CA VAL A 998 3.68 -10.41 13.53
C VAL A 998 2.34 -10.48 14.25
N VAL A 999 1.97 -9.41 14.96
CA VAL A 999 0.72 -9.30 15.71
C VAL A 999 -0.03 -8.06 15.26
N VAL A 1000 -1.30 -8.21 14.91
CA VAL A 1000 -2.20 -7.09 14.63
C VAL A 1000 -2.68 -6.51 15.97
N VAL A 1001 -2.35 -5.24 16.21
CA VAL A 1001 -2.77 -4.51 17.42
C VAL A 1001 -4.16 -3.91 17.23
N GLU A 1002 -4.43 -3.40 16.02
CA GLU A 1002 -5.70 -2.82 15.61
C GLU A 1002 -5.85 -2.92 14.08
N GLU A 1003 -7.08 -3.02 13.60
CA GLU A 1003 -7.40 -3.15 12.17
C GLU A 1003 -8.80 -2.59 11.89
N LEU A 1004 -8.92 -1.87 10.79
CA LEU A 1004 -10.18 -1.44 10.16
C LEU A 1004 -10.51 -2.39 9.01
N HIS A 1005 -11.79 -2.62 8.77
CA HIS A 1005 -12.28 -3.34 7.60
C HIS A 1005 -12.16 -2.44 6.38
N SER A 1006 -11.17 -2.73 5.54
CA SER A 1006 -10.84 -1.93 4.37
C SER A 1006 -10.86 -2.77 3.11
N ASP A 1007 -11.19 -2.15 1.98
CA ASP A 1007 -11.06 -2.76 0.65
C ASP A 1007 -9.66 -3.40 0.49
N PRO A 1008 -9.58 -4.74 0.41
CA PRO A 1008 -8.31 -5.46 0.31
C PRO A 1008 -7.62 -5.21 -1.03
N SER A 1009 -8.32 -4.65 -2.01
CA SER A 1009 -7.73 -4.36 -3.31
C SER A 1009 -6.78 -3.14 -3.25
N ARG A 1010 -7.01 -2.16 -2.37
CA ARG A 1010 -6.24 -0.89 -2.32
C ARG A 1010 -4.76 -1.13 -2.00
N ASN A 1011 -3.91 -0.26 -2.54
CA ASN A 1011 -2.48 -0.28 -2.25
C ASN A 1011 -2.24 -0.11 -0.74
N ARG A 1012 -1.26 -0.81 -0.18
CA ARG A 1012 -0.90 -0.79 1.25
C ARG A 1012 0.36 0.02 1.44
N LYS A 1013 0.26 1.11 2.21
CA LYS A 1013 1.39 1.97 2.59
C LYS A 1013 1.73 1.75 4.06
N LEU A 1014 2.97 1.34 4.33
CA LEU A 1014 3.52 1.17 5.67
C LEU A 1014 4.27 2.42 6.12
N CYS A 1015 3.86 2.98 7.24
CA CYS A 1015 4.67 3.89 8.04
C CYS A 1015 5.39 3.07 9.12
N ALA A 1016 6.71 2.98 9.02
CA ALA A 1016 7.54 2.29 9.99
C ALA A 1016 8.63 3.20 10.54
N PHE A 1017 9.27 2.76 11.62
CA PHE A 1017 10.33 3.52 12.28
C PHE A 1017 11.59 2.66 12.40
N SER A 1018 12.74 3.24 12.10
CA SER A 1018 14.02 2.57 12.23
C SER A 1018 14.71 2.90 13.55
N SER A 1019 15.42 1.93 14.11
CA SER A 1019 16.27 2.10 15.28
C SER A 1019 17.49 1.19 15.16
N ALA A 1020 18.47 1.31 16.06
CA ALA A 1020 19.58 0.36 16.09
C ALA A 1020 19.15 -1.09 16.37
N LYS A 1021 17.98 -1.30 17.00
CA LYS A 1021 17.35 -2.62 17.16
C LYS A 1021 16.54 -2.95 15.90
N HIS A 1022 17.27 -3.19 14.81
CA HIS A 1022 16.76 -3.26 13.45
C HIS A 1022 16.00 -4.56 13.11
N GLY A 1023 16.21 -5.65 13.87
CA GLY A 1023 15.65 -6.96 13.57
C GLY A 1023 14.13 -6.99 13.38
N ARG A 1024 13.38 -6.19 14.16
CA ARG A 1024 11.91 -6.12 14.05
C ARG A 1024 11.44 -5.48 12.75
N LEU A 1025 12.06 -4.38 12.34
CA LEU A 1025 11.72 -3.69 11.09
C LEU A 1025 11.96 -4.63 9.91
N LEU A 1026 13.14 -5.23 9.86
CA LEU A 1026 13.51 -6.10 8.75
C LEU A 1026 12.66 -7.37 8.69
N HIS A 1027 12.39 -7.99 9.84
CA HIS A 1027 11.48 -9.12 9.90
C HIS A 1027 10.09 -8.75 9.38
N LEU A 1028 9.53 -7.61 9.77
CA LEU A 1028 8.21 -7.18 9.30
C LEU A 1028 8.16 -7.05 7.77
N VAL A 1029 9.18 -6.44 7.17
CA VAL A 1029 9.19 -6.17 5.73
C VAL A 1029 9.50 -7.42 4.90
N GLU A 1030 10.15 -8.42 5.50
CA GLU A 1030 10.29 -9.75 4.90
C GLU A 1030 9.02 -10.60 5.03
N GLU A 1031 8.28 -10.45 6.13
CA GLU A 1031 7.09 -11.25 6.43
C GLU A 1031 5.83 -10.74 5.75
N VAL A 1032 5.66 -9.42 5.71
CA VAL A 1032 4.46 -8.77 5.16
C VAL A 1032 4.86 -7.88 3.99
N THR A 1033 4.22 -8.10 2.84
CA THR A 1033 4.46 -7.30 1.63
C THR A 1033 3.64 -6.03 1.62
N TYR A 1034 4.31 -4.90 1.41
CA TYR A 1034 3.70 -3.57 1.28
C TYR A 1034 4.07 -2.96 -0.07
N ASP A 1035 3.16 -2.16 -0.61
CA ASP A 1035 3.37 -1.44 -1.87
C ASP A 1035 4.35 -0.28 -1.67
N GLU A 1036 4.18 0.44 -0.56
CA GLU A 1036 5.03 1.55 -0.18
C GLU A 1036 5.46 1.44 1.29
N ILE A 1037 6.73 1.71 1.58
CA ILE A 1037 7.29 1.64 2.93
C ILE A 1037 8.09 2.91 3.21
N ASP A 1038 7.50 3.81 3.98
CA ASP A 1038 8.22 4.97 4.50
C ASP A 1038 8.76 4.64 5.89
N VAL A 1039 10.06 4.85 6.04
CA VAL A 1039 10.77 4.56 7.29
C VAL A 1039 11.28 5.85 7.89
N PHE A 1040 10.72 6.22 9.03
CA PHE A 1040 11.15 7.35 9.84
C PHE A 1040 12.47 6.99 10.55
N VAL A 1041 13.49 7.82 10.36
CA VAL A 1041 14.84 7.60 10.85
C VAL A 1041 15.29 8.77 11.73
N PRO A 1042 15.76 8.51 12.96
CA PRO A 1042 16.28 9.58 13.80
C PRO A 1042 17.55 10.17 13.17
N SER A 1043 17.63 11.51 13.11
CA SER A 1043 18.79 12.25 12.61
C SER A 1043 19.89 12.34 13.67
N GLY A 1044 21.13 12.07 13.29
CA GLY A 1044 22.29 12.21 14.17
C GLY A 1044 23.53 11.51 13.60
N ASP A 1045 24.69 11.74 14.22
CA ASP A 1045 25.99 11.23 13.73
C ASP A 1045 26.53 10.01 14.50
N SER A 1046 25.84 9.60 15.58
CA SER A 1046 26.28 8.46 16.40
C SER A 1046 26.17 7.14 15.63
N TYR A 1047 26.87 6.10 16.08
CA TYR A 1047 26.82 4.79 15.43
C TYR A 1047 25.39 4.21 15.44
N ARG A 1048 24.60 4.48 16.49
CA ARG A 1048 23.17 4.13 16.56
C ARG A 1048 22.36 4.72 15.39
N HIS A 1049 22.60 5.98 15.06
CA HIS A 1049 21.90 6.67 13.97
C HIS A 1049 22.31 6.09 12.61
N LYS A 1050 23.60 5.80 12.42
CA LYS A 1050 24.12 5.16 11.20
C LYS A 1050 23.49 3.78 10.96
N VAL A 1051 23.33 2.96 12.01
CA VAL A 1051 22.64 1.65 11.90
C VAL A 1051 21.16 1.83 11.58
N ALA A 1052 20.48 2.78 12.22
CA ALA A 1052 19.08 3.06 11.93
C ALA A 1052 18.89 3.51 10.46
N GLN A 1053 19.74 4.41 9.96
CA GLN A 1053 19.72 4.86 8.58
C GLN A 1053 19.98 3.72 7.60
N LYS A 1054 20.95 2.84 7.91
CA LYS A 1054 21.21 1.67 7.07
C LYS A 1054 20.02 0.73 7.05
N SER A 1055 19.45 0.42 8.20
CA SER A 1055 18.33 -0.52 8.33
C SER A 1055 17.11 -0.02 7.57
N ALA A 1056 16.84 1.29 7.63
CA ALA A 1056 15.83 1.94 6.80
C ALA A 1056 16.15 1.79 5.31
N SER A 1057 17.40 2.00 4.88
CA SER A 1057 17.80 1.81 3.48
C SER A 1057 17.63 0.37 2.97
N ILE A 1058 17.70 -0.62 3.86
CA ILE A 1058 17.45 -2.03 3.52
C ILE A 1058 15.95 -2.28 3.44
N ALA A 1059 15.19 -1.81 4.44
CA ALA A 1059 13.74 -1.95 4.52
C ALA A 1059 12.98 -1.24 3.38
N THR A 1060 13.40 -0.02 3.00
CA THR A 1060 12.80 0.73 1.89
C THR A 1060 13.13 0.11 0.52
N ARG A 1061 14.20 -0.68 0.42
CA ARG A 1061 14.56 -1.42 -0.81
C ARG A 1061 13.75 -2.70 -1.02
N SER A 1062 13.22 -3.27 0.05
CA SER A 1062 12.24 -4.36 -0.01
C SER A 1062 10.84 -3.88 -0.37
N GLY A 1063 10.47 -2.63 -0.03
CA GLY A 1063 9.28 -1.95 -0.59
C GLY A 1063 9.46 -1.54 -2.05
N GLU A 1064 8.35 -1.23 -2.76
CA GLU A 1064 8.39 -0.80 -4.17
C GLU A 1064 8.70 0.69 -4.32
N LEU A 1065 8.08 1.46 -3.44
CA LEU A 1065 8.31 2.87 -3.14
C LEU A 1065 8.60 2.99 -1.65
N GLY A 1066 9.43 3.94 -1.26
CA GLY A 1066 9.76 4.09 0.14
C GLY A 1066 10.87 5.08 0.35
N SER A 1067 10.63 6.02 1.25
CA SER A 1067 11.57 7.05 1.61
C SER A 1067 12.08 6.85 3.04
N ALA A 1068 13.32 7.24 3.27
CA ALA A 1068 13.82 7.43 4.62
C ALA A 1068 13.51 8.87 5.03
N ILE A 1069 12.59 9.04 5.96
CA ILE A 1069 12.17 10.37 6.45
C ILE A 1069 12.98 10.68 7.70
N LEU A 1070 13.88 11.66 7.61
CA LEU A 1070 14.71 12.06 8.74
C LEU A 1070 13.91 12.92 9.72
N PHE A 1071 14.05 12.64 11.02
CA PHE A 1071 13.44 13.47 12.07
C PHE A 1071 14.39 13.64 13.26
N SER A 1072 14.28 14.76 13.98
CA SER A 1072 15.00 14.95 15.24
C SER A 1072 14.20 14.38 16.40
N ALA A 1073 14.81 13.53 17.23
CA ALA A 1073 14.17 12.99 18.44
C ALA A 1073 13.88 14.06 19.51
N ASP A 1074 14.56 15.21 19.44
CA ASP A 1074 14.36 16.33 20.34
C ASP A 1074 13.17 17.23 19.94
N ASP A 1075 12.62 17.01 18.73
CA ASP A 1075 11.46 17.74 18.23
C ASP A 1075 10.28 16.79 17.97
N PRO A 1076 9.53 16.40 19.02
CA PRO A 1076 8.36 15.55 18.85
C PRO A 1076 7.25 16.22 18.03
N SER A 1077 7.24 17.56 17.91
CA SER A 1077 6.26 18.27 17.10
C SER A 1077 6.52 18.06 15.62
N ALA A 1078 7.79 18.15 15.18
CA ALA A 1078 8.17 17.84 13.82
C ALA A 1078 7.89 16.38 13.46
N LEU A 1079 8.14 15.44 14.38
CA LEU A 1079 7.82 14.02 14.17
C LEU A 1079 6.31 13.81 13.96
N LEU A 1080 5.48 14.39 14.83
CA LEU A 1080 4.02 14.30 14.70
C LEU A 1080 3.52 14.93 13.39
N ALA A 1081 4.03 16.10 13.02
CA ALA A 1081 3.68 16.77 11.76
C ALA A 1081 4.06 15.91 10.54
N ALA A 1082 5.25 15.32 10.53
CA ALA A 1082 5.70 14.48 9.42
C ALA A 1082 4.88 13.17 9.28
N VAL A 1083 4.42 12.58 10.40
CA VAL A 1083 3.48 11.44 10.34
C VAL A 1083 2.12 11.85 9.77
N PHE A 1084 1.62 13.05 10.12
CA PHE A 1084 0.38 13.58 9.56
C PHE A 1084 0.52 13.86 8.06
N GLU A 1085 1.59 14.50 7.62
CA GLU A 1085 1.88 14.74 6.19
C GLU A 1085 1.94 13.43 5.40
N ASN A 1086 2.65 12.45 5.95
CA ASN A 1086 2.78 11.13 5.36
C ASN A 1086 1.44 10.39 5.25
N HIS A 1087 0.58 10.51 6.27
CA HIS A 1087 -0.77 9.96 6.24
C HIS A 1087 -1.63 10.65 5.19
N LEU A 1088 -1.65 11.99 5.13
CA LEU A 1088 -2.50 12.73 4.20
C LEU A 1088 -2.14 12.42 2.75
N GLU A 1089 -0.85 12.38 2.42
CA GLU A 1089 -0.36 11.95 1.11
C GLU A 1089 -0.84 10.54 0.77
N ALA A 1090 -0.66 9.59 1.69
CA ALA A 1090 -1.04 8.20 1.49
C ALA A 1090 -2.55 7.99 1.38
N TYR A 1091 -3.30 8.53 2.33
CA TYR A 1091 -4.68 8.17 2.61
C TYR A 1091 -5.67 9.02 1.81
N GLN A 1092 -5.37 10.32 1.58
CA GLN A 1092 -6.22 11.19 0.76
C GLN A 1092 -5.76 11.23 -0.70
N ALA A 1093 -4.48 11.52 -0.96
CA ALA A 1093 -4.01 11.73 -2.34
C ALA A 1093 -3.82 10.41 -3.11
N LEU A 1094 -3.13 9.43 -2.49
CA LEU A 1094 -2.86 8.13 -3.11
C LEU A 1094 -3.95 7.09 -2.86
N ARG A 1095 -4.88 7.36 -1.92
CA ARG A 1095 -6.00 6.48 -1.54
C ARG A 1095 -5.56 5.07 -1.09
N SER A 1096 -4.36 4.98 -0.53
CA SER A 1096 -3.81 3.75 0.00
C SER A 1096 -4.44 3.39 1.35
N ASN A 1097 -4.44 2.10 1.68
CA ASN A 1097 -4.62 1.61 3.04
C ASN A 1097 -3.35 1.98 3.82
N TYR A 1098 -3.50 2.84 4.82
CA TYR A 1098 -2.40 3.35 5.63
C TYR A 1098 -2.20 2.49 6.87
N GLU A 1099 -1.01 1.92 7.01
CA GLU A 1099 -0.67 1.01 8.10
C GLU A 1099 0.51 1.55 8.90
N ILE A 1100 0.50 1.34 10.21
CA ILE A 1100 1.58 1.78 11.11
C ILE A 1100 2.25 0.57 11.75
N ALA A 1101 3.57 0.50 11.65
CA ALA A 1101 4.39 -0.48 12.33
C ALA A 1101 5.02 0.09 13.61
N LEU A 1102 4.78 -0.55 14.75
CA LEU A 1102 5.39 -0.18 16.03
C LEU A 1102 6.85 -0.71 16.14
N THR A 1103 7.70 -0.38 15.18
CA THR A 1103 9.10 -0.83 15.10
C THR A 1103 10.08 0.12 15.80
N GLY A 1104 9.68 1.37 16.04
CA GLY A 1104 10.50 2.45 16.61
C GLY A 1104 10.67 2.39 18.14
N GLY A 1105 11.11 3.51 18.72
CA GLY A 1105 11.18 3.67 20.17
C GLY A 1105 9.83 3.97 20.82
N LYS A 1106 9.89 4.42 22.08
CA LYS A 1106 8.71 4.72 22.89
C LYS A 1106 8.05 6.04 22.49
N LEU A 1107 8.83 7.05 22.09
CA LEU A 1107 8.31 8.33 21.61
C LEU A 1107 7.51 8.17 20.33
N GLU A 1108 8.07 7.44 19.37
CA GLU A 1108 7.44 7.11 18.10
C GLU A 1108 6.13 6.35 18.32
N THR A 1109 6.12 5.40 19.26
CA THR A 1109 4.90 4.66 19.61
C THR A 1109 3.82 5.57 20.20
N MET A 1110 4.19 6.54 21.05
CA MET A 1110 3.24 7.53 21.57
C MET A 1110 2.68 8.41 20.45
N VAL A 1111 3.54 8.91 19.55
CA VAL A 1111 3.14 9.69 18.38
C VAL A 1111 2.19 8.88 17.48
N SER A 1112 2.48 7.60 17.23
CA SER A 1112 1.58 6.71 16.49
C SER A 1112 0.22 6.56 17.17
N GLY A 1113 0.18 6.47 18.50
CA GLY A 1113 -1.07 6.43 19.27
C GLY A 1113 -1.89 7.72 19.12
N ILE A 1114 -1.24 8.89 19.17
CA ILE A 1114 -1.89 10.19 18.94
C ILE A 1114 -2.37 10.32 17.50
N ALA A 1115 -1.55 9.94 16.53
CA ALA A 1115 -1.92 9.94 15.12
C ALA A 1115 -3.15 9.05 14.88
N ALA A 1116 -3.14 7.80 15.37
CA ALA A 1116 -4.27 6.88 15.22
C ALA A 1116 -5.53 7.27 16.02
N ALA A 1117 -5.43 8.21 16.96
CA ALA A 1117 -6.57 8.77 17.69
C ALA A 1117 -7.32 9.85 16.88
N VAL A 1118 -6.64 10.47 15.92
CA VAL A 1118 -7.17 11.60 15.11
C VAL A 1118 -7.33 11.23 13.64
N LEU A 1119 -6.45 10.38 13.15
CA LEU A 1119 -6.37 9.92 11.77
C LEU A 1119 -6.88 8.48 11.66
N PRO A 1120 -7.64 8.15 10.62
CA PRO A 1120 -8.00 6.77 10.34
C PRO A 1120 -6.76 5.97 9.94
N VAL A 1121 -6.53 4.83 10.59
CA VAL A 1121 -5.40 3.93 10.33
C VAL A 1121 -5.94 2.54 10.05
N ASN A 1122 -5.67 2.01 8.86
CA ASN A 1122 -6.24 0.73 8.40
C ASN A 1122 -5.72 -0.45 9.21
N ARG A 1123 -4.44 -0.43 9.58
CA ARG A 1123 -3.84 -1.51 10.38
C ARG A 1123 -2.69 -1.01 11.23
N VAL A 1124 -2.58 -1.52 12.44
CA VAL A 1124 -1.44 -1.28 13.33
C VAL A 1124 -0.80 -2.61 13.67
N VAL A 1125 0.47 -2.76 13.33
CA VAL A 1125 1.20 -4.03 13.47
C VAL A 1125 2.35 -3.89 14.45
N TYR A 1126 2.58 -4.97 15.20
CA TYR A 1126 3.69 -5.10 16.12
C TYR A 1126 4.43 -6.40 15.88
N VAL A 1127 5.76 -6.33 15.78
CA VAL A 1127 6.62 -7.51 15.73
C VAL A 1127 6.96 -7.93 17.16
N ARG A 1128 6.43 -9.06 17.58
CA ARG A 1128 6.58 -9.67 18.90
C ARG A 1128 7.76 -10.65 18.90
N PRO A 1129 8.74 -10.52 19.81
CA PRO A 1129 9.76 -11.56 20.00
C PRO A 1129 9.14 -12.81 20.64
N ALA A 1130 9.80 -13.97 20.49
CA ALA A 1130 9.40 -15.18 21.20
C ALA A 1130 9.43 -14.95 22.72
N GLU A 1131 10.52 -14.35 23.20
CA GLU A 1131 10.71 -13.94 24.59
C GLU A 1131 11.55 -12.65 24.66
N PHE A 1132 11.37 -11.87 25.73
CA PHE A 1132 12.27 -10.76 26.04
C PHE A 1132 13.52 -11.27 26.76
N ASP A 1133 14.69 -10.85 26.30
CA ASP A 1133 15.96 -11.19 26.93
C ASP A 1133 16.36 -10.14 27.96
N ALA A 1134 15.83 -10.29 29.19
CA ALA A 1134 15.96 -9.32 30.28
C ALA A 1134 17.43 -8.95 30.62
N GLU A 1135 18.40 -9.84 30.39
CA GLU A 1135 19.81 -9.63 30.73
C GLU A 1135 20.48 -8.57 29.83
N ASN A 1136 19.98 -8.44 28.60
CA ASN A 1136 20.50 -7.55 27.56
C ASN A 1136 19.65 -6.28 27.35
N PHE A 1137 18.85 -5.89 28.35
CA PHE A 1137 18.16 -4.60 28.37
C PHE A 1137 19.11 -3.46 28.76
N SER A 1138 18.77 -2.25 28.32
CA SER A 1138 19.44 -1.02 28.74
C SER A 1138 19.38 -0.85 30.28
N LYS A 1139 20.48 -0.40 30.89
CA LYS A 1139 20.67 -0.40 32.35
C LYS A 1139 20.67 0.99 32.98
N GLY A 1140 20.40 1.04 34.28
CA GLY A 1140 20.38 2.27 35.07
C GLY A 1140 19.17 3.17 34.83
N VAL A 1141 19.13 4.28 35.58
CA VAL A 1141 17.98 5.20 35.63
C VAL A 1141 18.45 6.63 35.39
N GLY A 1142 18.21 7.12 34.18
CA GLY A 1142 18.56 8.46 33.73
C GLY A 1142 17.46 9.49 34.00
N ARG A 1143 17.36 10.48 33.12
CA ARG A 1143 16.40 11.59 33.21
C ARG A 1143 14.99 11.14 32.81
N THR A 1144 13.98 11.72 33.45
CA THR A 1144 12.57 11.55 33.07
C THR A 1144 12.13 12.75 32.25
N LYS A 1145 11.65 12.50 31.02
CA LYS A 1145 11.04 13.51 30.13
C LYS A 1145 9.51 13.33 30.17
N VAL A 1146 8.78 14.44 30.27
CA VAL A 1146 7.31 14.45 30.24
C VAL A 1146 6.84 15.12 28.96
N TYR A 1147 5.82 14.56 28.34
CA TYR A 1147 5.20 15.03 27.11
C TYR A 1147 3.72 15.34 27.38
N GLU A 1148 3.29 16.56 27.03
CA GLU A 1148 1.87 16.94 26.98
C GLU A 1148 1.43 16.87 25.52
N PHE A 1149 0.44 16.03 25.23
CA PHE A 1149 -0.25 15.99 23.94
C PHE A 1149 -1.64 16.60 24.11
N LYS A 1150 -1.99 17.57 23.25
CA LYS A 1150 -3.25 18.31 23.35
C LYS A 1150 -3.87 18.58 21.99
N SER A 1151 -5.18 18.38 21.88
CA SER A 1151 -5.95 18.73 20.68
C SER A 1151 -5.88 20.23 20.38
N ASN A 1152 -5.87 20.60 19.10
CA ASN A 1152 -5.82 21.99 18.64
C ASN A 1152 -7.21 22.67 18.58
N GLY A 1153 -8.26 22.00 19.09
CA GLY A 1153 -9.62 22.53 19.15
C GLY A 1153 -9.72 23.77 20.03
N SER A 1154 -10.09 24.89 19.40
CA SER A 1154 -10.65 26.06 20.05
C SER A 1154 -12.12 25.79 20.40
N ALA A 1155 -12.44 25.97 21.68
CA ALA A 1155 -13.77 26.10 22.28
C ALA A 1155 -14.76 24.91 22.19
N GLN A 1156 -15.59 24.88 23.22
CA GLN A 1156 -16.77 24.04 23.42
C GLN A 1156 -17.83 24.22 22.33
#